data_AF-A0A7M2X1H3-F1
#
_entry.id   AF-A0A7M2X1H3-F1
#
_cell.length_a   1.000
_cell.length_b   1.000
_cell.length_c   1.000
_cell.angle_alpha   90.00
_cell.angle_beta   90.00
_cell.angle_gamma   90.00
#
_symmetry.space_group_name_H-M   'P 1'
#
loop_
_entity.id
_entity.type
_entity.pdbx_description
1 polymer ?
#
loop_
_entity_poly.entity_id
_entity_poly.type
_entity_poly.pdbx_seq_one_letter_code
_entity_poly.pdbx_strand_id
1 'polypeptide(L)'
;MFPRREWVGRLVFSLALLVGLAGPWVESAHAQAIPALTSAVSRKAHGAVNFDIPLPLAGGSGIECRLVAGAPTLVLLFDQPITAGTAAVTGGTGSVAAGGVTIAGNAMTVVLTGATNAQAVTVTASNVLSAAGGTLTSAAVTVRLLHGDLDADGTVTNADVSLVTAAVGVAVSGFNYRFDRDFNGSITGADVTAVSGALNTTVAGGASANTLPTISNITDQTGVTGVAGSPIAFTVGDAESGAAAVGVRVLSSNTTLVPTSATALGGNGAPRTLIITPVSGQTGTVTITVEVGDGIAVASDTFVLTVTPPPKLFTAYLRPQGGAITPGSGFATLLLSGDETKAELKATYANLTTPEVSKHIHGPAGPGVSAGILFDIDTAEYNESSQSWRWDIGPVAPYSAAEIVTAIKSGNTYINIHSSRYPNGEIRGQFLLSTGSITFTAPAAPPALPGGLPTAQDAARFLHQSTFGPTKAEITRLQQIGYDAWLTEQFAMPTNRLVTQLANNGFETPTVAAGAISANPTGATWVFTGTSGITANGSVLTTPVSPAIQINAPMGSRAAYIKATGRIAQTFNVGQAGKYIFSFLAAPRTNLGGIPTLSLKLDGVEIGNYVLSRTLASSDAGRYNGFVTLPVALTAGSHVLAFDGVTTGAEDTAFIDDVRIALASSHYGYVRARLAIDNGSINGASRNIETWWRNSITGDDQLRQRVAFALAQIFVVSAQDGTVNGRTEALANYHDMLVDNAFGNFRALLREVTLHPIMGQYLNMRGNTKPLSPLFTAPNENYAREVLQLFSVGLNTLWPDGTLKLGTDGLPIPTYDQSVIEGFANVFTGWNLDTTTGTVVPYLNDVTITNPDGTSSVVRRMQSRNDTWSAPMSVNAANVSTSSKKLLNGVTIAANANQTGGVNGTANAELNAAMDNIFNHPNVGPFICRQLIQRLVTSNPSPAYVYRVAQVFDNDGTAVRGNLRAVIKAILTDYEARSTDMIANQGFGHLREPVLRVTGAIRPFSPTSVTPGRFAITTTDTQLGQTPFRSPTVFNFFEPYYVHPGQLADSGLNAPEFQISTEIMAVNVPNFLRTGIYNASATTIPVFQGGDIRLNLAYEQAIAGNATALVNHLNLLLMCNSMPAAMKTRVISAVNALPAATANDRLVRARFAVYLITSASQCAVQK
;
A
#
# COMPACT_ATOMS: atom_id res chain seq x y z
N MET A 1 33.21 16.47 -4.23
CA MET A 1 34.65 16.20 -4.03
C MET A 1 35.01 16.71 -2.63
N PHE A 2 34.97 15.86 -1.61
CA PHE A 2 35.69 15.93 -0.33
C PHE A 2 35.54 14.54 0.34
N PRO A 3 36.58 13.99 1.02
CA PRO A 3 36.74 12.56 1.22
C PRO A 3 36.30 12.03 2.60
N ARG A 4 36.25 10.69 2.66
CA ARG A 4 35.89 9.76 3.76
C ARG A 4 36.94 9.63 4.88
N ARG A 5 36.47 9.05 6.01
CA ARG A 5 37.08 8.14 7.04
C ARG A 5 36.86 8.70 8.45
N GLU A 6 36.55 7.97 9.54
CA GLU A 6 36.36 6.55 9.90
C GLU A 6 35.67 6.52 11.29
N TRP A 7 34.93 5.45 11.62
CA TRP A 7 34.44 5.11 12.97
C TRP A 7 35.60 4.43 13.75
N VAL A 8 35.84 4.57 15.06
CA VAL A 8 35.12 4.06 16.25
C VAL A 8 35.83 4.62 17.51
N GLY A 9 35.12 5.00 18.58
CA GLY A 9 35.73 5.22 19.91
C GLY A 9 34.88 6.00 20.90
N ARG A 10 34.55 5.39 22.04
CA ARG A 10 33.54 5.79 23.04
C ARG A 10 33.98 6.88 24.04
N LEU A 11 32.96 7.60 24.53
CA LEU A 11 32.70 8.13 25.89
C LEU A 11 33.55 9.29 26.49
N VAL A 12 32.83 10.40 26.72
CA VAL A 12 32.84 11.38 27.85
C VAL A 12 34.17 12.07 28.22
N PHE A 13 34.29 13.38 27.95
CA PHE A 13 34.23 14.48 28.96
C PHE A 13 34.55 15.86 28.32
N SER A 14 33.62 16.79 28.49
CA SER A 14 33.64 18.27 28.55
C SER A 14 34.50 19.16 27.61
N LEU A 15 33.76 20.02 26.87
CA LEU A 15 34.02 21.42 26.45
C LEU A 15 34.75 22.26 27.54
N ALA A 16 35.50 23.35 27.32
CA ALA A 16 35.85 24.22 26.18
C ALA A 16 37.12 25.04 26.59
N LEU A 17 38.15 25.19 25.74
CA LEU A 17 38.43 26.35 24.85
C LEU A 17 38.62 27.73 25.56
N LEU A 18 39.85 28.29 25.59
CA LEU A 18 40.26 29.55 24.89
C LEU A 18 41.73 30.01 25.19
N VAL A 19 42.62 29.77 24.22
CA VAL A 19 43.71 30.59 23.60
C VAL A 19 44.52 31.65 24.40
N GLY A 20 45.87 31.57 24.31
CA GLY A 20 46.72 32.79 24.14
C GLY A 20 48.19 32.80 24.65
N LEU A 21 49.14 32.40 23.79
CA LEU A 21 50.51 32.95 23.56
C LEU A 21 51.62 33.06 24.67
N ALA A 22 52.74 32.37 24.38
CA ALA A 22 54.17 32.73 24.55
C ALA A 22 54.91 32.68 25.92
N GLY A 23 56.07 31.98 25.94
CA GLY A 23 57.24 32.31 26.77
C GLY A 23 57.73 31.21 27.75
N PRO A 24 59.06 30.96 27.89
CA PRO A 24 59.59 29.86 28.69
C PRO A 24 59.73 30.20 30.19
N TRP A 25 59.40 29.20 31.02
CA TRP A 25 59.87 28.92 32.39
C TRP A 25 60.35 30.10 33.26
N VAL A 26 59.44 30.54 34.15
CA VAL A 26 59.76 30.93 35.53
C VAL A 26 58.74 30.26 36.43
N GLU A 27 59.16 29.28 37.23
CA GLU A 27 58.33 28.73 38.32
C GLU A 27 58.03 29.85 39.31
N SER A 28 56.83 30.40 39.18
CA SER A 28 56.20 31.20 40.22
C SER A 28 55.57 30.21 41.18
N ALA A 29 55.98 30.21 42.46
CA ALA A 29 55.35 29.40 43.49
C ALA A 29 53.83 29.62 43.45
N HIS A 30 53.09 28.62 42.99
CA HIS A 30 51.63 28.62 43.11
C HIS A 30 51.31 28.62 44.60
N ALA A 31 50.63 29.67 45.07
CA ALA A 31 50.11 29.72 46.43
C ALA A 31 49.26 28.46 46.67
N GLN A 32 49.65 27.65 47.65
CA GLN A 32 48.94 26.42 48.00
C GLN A 32 47.50 26.76 48.41
N ALA A 33 46.51 26.29 47.64
CA ALA A 33 45.11 26.62 47.87
C ALA A 33 44.61 25.99 49.19
N ILE A 34 44.24 26.84 50.15
CA ILE A 34 43.72 26.45 51.47
C ILE A 34 42.26 26.00 51.30
N PRO A 35 41.86 24.79 51.76
CA PRO A 35 40.48 24.34 51.68
C PRO A 35 39.56 25.18 52.56
N ALA A 36 38.37 25.53 52.08
CA ALA A 36 37.33 26.23 52.83
C ALA A 36 36.14 25.30 53.05
N LEU A 37 35.61 25.26 54.28
CA LEU A 37 34.37 24.53 54.59
C LEU A 37 33.20 25.24 53.92
N THR A 38 32.51 24.58 53.00
CA THR A 38 31.43 25.15 52.18
C THR A 38 30.05 24.74 52.63
N SER A 39 29.90 23.54 53.18
CA SER A 39 28.65 23.10 53.81
C SER A 39 28.90 22.03 54.85
N ALA A 40 27.93 21.83 55.74
CA ALA A 40 27.91 20.73 56.68
C ALA A 40 26.49 20.19 56.81
N VAL A 41 26.37 18.88 57.02
CA VAL A 41 25.08 18.21 57.23
C VAL A 41 25.17 17.17 58.32
N SER A 42 24.04 16.88 58.97
CA SER A 42 23.85 15.69 59.78
C SER A 42 23.17 14.61 58.93
N ARG A 43 23.90 13.54 58.63
CA ARG A 43 23.47 12.47 57.74
C ARG A 43 22.89 11.29 58.52
N LYS A 44 21.72 10.82 58.11
CA LYS A 44 21.11 9.60 58.67
C LYS A 44 20.56 8.71 57.57
N ALA A 45 20.81 7.40 57.70
CA ALA A 45 20.19 6.38 56.86
C ALA A 45 18.82 6.01 57.44
N HIS A 46 17.79 6.04 56.60
CA HIS A 46 16.42 5.59 56.87
C HIS A 46 16.17 4.37 55.98
N GLY A 47 16.25 3.17 56.56
CA GLY A 47 16.37 1.94 55.78
C GLY A 47 17.60 1.97 54.85
N ALA A 48 17.38 1.98 53.53
CA ALA A 48 18.44 1.95 52.51
C ALA A 48 18.83 3.33 51.94
N VAL A 49 18.18 4.43 52.36
CA VAL A 49 18.35 5.77 51.78
C VAL A 49 18.91 6.74 52.83
N ASN A 50 19.83 7.62 52.44
CA ASN A 50 20.35 8.67 53.32
C ASN A 50 19.54 9.96 53.16
N PHE A 51 19.19 10.57 54.29
CA PHE A 51 18.63 11.92 54.37
C PHE A 51 19.53 12.81 55.22
N ASP A 52 19.82 14.00 54.71
CA ASP A 52 20.72 14.96 55.31
C ASP A 52 19.92 16.11 55.93
N ILE A 53 20.23 16.47 57.17
CA ILE A 53 19.77 17.70 57.80
C ILE A 53 20.87 18.75 57.64
N PRO A 54 20.59 19.89 56.98
CA PRO A 54 21.55 20.98 56.88
C PRO A 54 22.03 21.49 58.22
N LEU A 55 23.33 21.78 58.31
CA LEU A 55 23.96 22.44 59.45
C LEU A 55 24.59 23.76 58.96
N PRO A 56 23.86 24.88 59.07
CA PRO A 56 24.34 26.18 58.60
C PRO A 56 25.71 26.54 59.21
N LEU A 57 26.62 27.02 58.36
CA LEU A 57 27.98 27.42 58.79
C LEU A 57 28.03 28.80 59.47
N ALA A 58 26.95 29.57 59.37
CA ALA A 58 26.74 30.85 60.04
C ALA A 58 25.25 31.00 60.43
N GLY A 59 24.96 31.70 61.52
CA GLY A 59 23.59 31.89 62.02
C GLY A 59 23.14 30.77 62.98
N GLY A 60 21.81 30.54 63.08
CA GLY A 60 21.23 29.48 63.92
C GLY A 60 21.60 28.10 63.40
N SER A 61 22.08 27.22 64.29
CA SER A 61 22.50 25.86 63.94
C SER A 61 21.32 24.92 63.65
N GLY A 62 21.54 23.93 62.78
CA GLY A 62 20.54 22.92 62.42
C GLY A 62 20.26 21.95 63.57
N ILE A 63 19.00 21.51 63.66
CA ILE A 63 18.53 20.55 64.67
C ILE A 63 18.44 19.15 64.06
N GLU A 64 19.28 18.24 64.54
CA GLU A 64 19.17 16.80 64.27
C GLU A 64 18.15 16.20 65.24
N CYS A 65 16.92 16.08 64.75
CA CYS A 65 15.77 15.67 65.56
C CYS A 65 15.49 14.17 65.57
N ARG A 66 16.15 13.41 64.69
CA ARG A 66 15.75 12.05 64.38
C ARG A 66 16.32 11.05 65.38
N LEU A 67 17.36 11.40 66.14
CA LEU A 67 18.11 10.48 67.00
C LEU A 67 17.33 10.08 68.28
N VAL A 68 17.49 8.84 68.76
CA VAL A 68 16.94 8.36 70.06
C VAL A 68 17.97 7.52 70.81
N ALA A 69 18.72 6.70 70.06
CA ALA A 69 19.93 6.01 70.48
C ALA A 69 20.86 5.84 69.25
N GLY A 70 22.10 6.31 69.34
CA GLY A 70 23.09 6.19 68.27
C GLY A 70 23.95 7.42 68.07
N ALA A 71 25.07 7.23 67.38
CA ALA A 71 26.06 8.23 67.02
C ALA A 71 25.56 9.19 65.92
N PRO A 72 25.48 10.52 66.14
CA PRO A 72 25.29 11.49 65.06
C PRO A 72 26.44 11.38 64.05
N THR A 73 26.11 11.40 62.75
CA THR A 73 27.11 11.40 61.68
C THR A 73 27.08 12.73 60.96
N LEU A 74 28.14 13.52 61.08
CA LEU A 74 28.27 14.80 60.40
C LEU A 74 29.08 14.61 59.12
N VAL A 75 28.71 15.31 58.04
CA VAL A 75 29.48 15.35 56.80
C VAL A 75 29.83 16.81 56.53
N LEU A 76 31.13 17.12 56.55
CA LEU A 76 31.70 18.43 56.29
C LEU A 76 32.23 18.46 54.86
N LEU A 77 31.73 19.36 54.03
CA LEU A 77 32.13 19.46 52.62
C LEU A 77 33.02 20.67 52.41
N PHE A 78 34.15 20.48 51.74
CA PHE A 78 35.09 21.54 51.40
C PHE A 78 34.98 21.94 49.93
N ASP A 79 35.42 23.15 49.60
CA ASP A 79 35.45 23.70 48.23
C ASP A 79 36.37 22.94 47.27
N GLN A 80 37.28 22.12 47.81
CA GLN A 80 38.26 21.35 47.04
C GLN A 80 38.59 20.01 47.72
N PRO A 81 39.14 19.03 46.97
CA PRO A 81 39.53 17.74 47.53
C PRO A 81 40.52 17.87 48.68
N ILE A 82 40.29 17.09 49.74
CA ILE A 82 41.11 17.06 50.95
C ILE A 82 41.76 15.67 51.11
N THR A 83 42.94 15.62 51.70
CA THR A 83 43.76 14.39 51.83
C THR A 83 44.00 13.98 53.27
N ALA A 84 43.94 14.93 54.21
CA ALA A 84 44.10 14.69 55.64
C ALA A 84 43.36 15.75 56.47
N GLY A 85 43.13 15.45 57.76
CA GLY A 85 42.52 16.36 58.72
C GLY A 85 42.05 15.59 59.95
N THR A 86 41.89 16.28 61.09
CA THR A 86 41.33 15.73 62.32
C THR A 86 40.04 16.44 62.69
N ALA A 87 39.18 15.81 63.49
CA ALA A 87 38.00 16.45 64.05
C ALA A 87 37.87 16.12 65.53
N ALA A 88 37.40 17.09 66.32
CA ALA A 88 37.14 16.92 67.74
C ALA A 88 35.86 17.68 68.14
N VAL A 89 35.17 17.17 69.17
CA VAL A 89 34.11 17.94 69.84
C VAL A 89 34.77 18.99 70.72
N THR A 90 34.52 20.27 70.45
CA THR A 90 35.12 21.42 71.14
C THR A 90 34.09 22.22 71.94
N GLY A 91 32.81 21.93 71.78
CA GLY A 91 31.70 22.46 72.59
C GLY A 91 30.58 21.45 72.73
N GLY A 92 29.92 21.40 73.90
CA GLY A 92 28.92 20.39 74.24
C GLY A 92 29.50 19.11 74.84
N THR A 93 28.66 18.09 75.03
CA THR A 93 29.07 16.76 75.53
C THR A 93 29.16 15.74 74.40
N GLY A 94 30.16 14.87 74.47
CA GLY A 94 30.45 13.83 73.47
C GLY A 94 31.90 13.85 72.99
N SER A 95 32.25 12.94 72.10
CA SER A 95 33.56 12.84 71.46
C SER A 95 33.43 12.32 70.04
N VAL A 96 34.48 12.43 69.23
CA VAL A 96 34.54 11.74 67.93
C VAL A 96 34.88 10.27 68.19
N ALA A 97 34.14 9.35 67.58
CA ALA A 97 34.37 7.91 67.74
C ALA A 97 35.78 7.53 67.27
N ALA A 98 36.36 6.47 67.85
CA ALA A 98 37.66 5.96 67.40
C ALA A 98 37.58 5.52 65.92
N GLY A 99 38.44 6.08 65.06
CA GLY A 99 38.35 5.89 63.61
C GLY A 99 37.13 6.57 62.95
N GLY A 100 36.42 7.44 63.69
CA GLY A 100 35.20 8.10 63.27
C GLY A 100 35.40 9.28 62.31
N VAL A 101 36.62 9.57 61.86
CA VAL A 101 36.89 10.54 60.80
C VAL A 101 37.29 9.79 59.54
N THR A 102 36.52 9.96 58.47
CA THR A 102 36.84 9.40 57.15
C THR A 102 36.79 10.51 56.10
N ILE A 103 37.71 10.47 55.14
CA ILE A 103 37.84 11.48 54.08
C ILE A 103 37.62 10.81 52.74
N ALA A 104 36.74 11.39 51.92
CA ALA A 104 36.48 10.96 50.55
C ALA A 104 36.28 12.17 49.65
N GLY A 105 37.20 12.37 48.69
CA GLY A 105 37.18 13.54 47.82
C GLY A 105 37.30 14.84 48.61
N ASN A 106 36.28 15.69 48.56
CA ASN A 106 36.20 16.94 49.30
C ASN A 106 35.33 16.83 50.59
N ALA A 107 34.90 15.64 50.98
CA ALA A 107 34.06 15.43 52.15
C ALA A 107 34.83 14.79 53.31
N MET A 108 34.64 15.32 54.52
CA MET A 108 35.05 14.72 55.79
C MET A 108 33.82 14.25 56.55
N THR A 109 33.68 12.95 56.75
CA THR A 109 32.62 12.35 57.58
C THR A 109 33.13 12.18 59.00
N VAL A 110 32.38 12.69 59.97
CA VAL A 110 32.69 12.69 61.41
C VAL A 110 31.58 11.99 62.18
N VAL A 111 31.87 10.83 62.75
CA VAL A 111 30.96 10.04 63.57
C VAL A 111 31.17 10.40 65.04
N LEU A 112 30.14 10.91 65.70
CA LEU A 112 30.16 11.33 67.10
C LEU A 112 29.71 10.20 68.03
N THR A 113 30.23 10.13 69.23
CA THR A 113 29.78 9.19 70.27
C THR A 113 29.61 9.92 71.60
N GLY A 114 28.72 9.42 72.46
CA GLY A 114 28.49 9.98 73.80
C GLY A 114 27.82 11.36 73.83
N ALA A 115 27.28 11.86 72.72
CA ALA A 115 26.48 13.08 72.70
C ALA A 115 25.06 12.80 73.21
N THR A 116 24.65 13.46 74.31
CA THR A 116 23.30 13.40 74.88
C THR A 116 22.28 14.27 74.13
N ASN A 117 20.98 14.05 74.39
CA ASN A 117 19.90 14.88 73.85
C ASN A 117 19.87 16.30 74.50
N ALA A 118 19.12 17.22 73.90
CA ALA A 118 18.81 18.57 74.37
C ALA A 118 20.07 19.44 74.59
N GLN A 119 20.99 19.42 73.64
CA GLN A 119 22.22 20.22 73.69
C GLN A 119 22.70 20.65 72.30
N ALA A 120 23.60 21.63 72.26
CA ALA A 120 24.39 21.97 71.08
C ALA A 120 25.77 21.30 71.17
N VAL A 121 26.21 20.65 70.10
CA VAL A 121 27.52 20.03 69.97
C VAL A 121 28.29 20.73 68.86
N THR A 122 29.43 21.32 69.20
CA THR A 122 30.35 21.97 68.25
C THR A 122 31.48 21.02 67.92
N VAL A 123 31.64 20.72 66.63
CA VAL A 123 32.72 19.89 66.09
C VAL A 123 33.67 20.79 65.33
N THR A 124 34.94 20.82 65.74
CA THR A 124 36.00 21.54 65.04
C THR A 124 36.84 20.55 64.25
N ALA A 125 36.83 20.71 62.93
CA ALA A 125 37.82 20.10 62.05
C ALA A 125 39.10 20.94 62.08
N SER A 126 40.26 20.31 62.21
CA SER A 126 41.56 20.97 62.32
C SER A 126 42.58 20.35 61.36
N ASN A 127 43.56 21.15 60.94
CA ASN A 127 44.65 20.73 60.07
C ASN A 127 44.17 20.05 58.78
N VAL A 128 43.13 20.59 58.15
CA VAL A 128 42.54 20.01 56.94
C VAL A 128 43.42 20.33 55.74
N LEU A 129 44.06 19.32 55.16
CA LEU A 129 45.02 19.44 54.06
C LEU A 129 44.30 19.24 52.73
N SER A 130 44.42 20.18 51.79
CA SER A 130 43.94 20.02 50.42
C SER A 130 44.89 19.12 49.62
N ALA A 131 44.38 18.52 48.54
CA ALA A 131 45.21 17.80 47.57
C ALA A 131 46.26 18.72 46.90
N ALA A 132 46.04 20.04 46.90
CA ALA A 132 46.96 21.05 46.38
C ALA A 132 48.01 21.53 47.42
N GLY A 133 48.01 20.96 48.62
CA GLY A 133 49.02 21.20 49.66
C GLY A 133 48.71 22.34 50.64
N GLY A 134 47.59 23.05 50.49
CA GLY A 134 47.19 24.12 51.43
C GLY A 134 46.50 23.54 52.66
N THR A 135 46.72 24.13 53.85
CA THR A 135 46.18 23.62 55.11
C THR A 135 45.25 24.62 55.77
N LEU A 136 44.00 24.22 56.01
CA LEU A 136 43.06 24.96 56.85
C LEU A 136 43.33 24.65 58.31
N THR A 137 43.64 25.67 59.11
CA THR A 137 43.96 25.52 60.54
C THR A 137 42.79 24.93 61.31
N SER A 138 41.59 25.51 61.15
CA SER A 138 40.37 24.96 61.74
C SER A 138 39.10 25.52 61.11
N ALA A 139 38.04 24.72 61.06
CA ALA A 139 36.66 25.16 60.86
C ALA A 139 35.74 24.41 61.83
N ALA A 140 34.73 25.10 62.36
CA ALA A 140 33.78 24.53 63.31
C ALA A 140 32.37 24.52 62.72
N VAL A 141 31.64 23.43 62.98
CA VAL A 141 30.18 23.37 62.77
C VAL A 141 29.52 23.07 64.10
N THR A 142 28.33 23.64 64.34
CA THR A 142 27.52 23.29 65.50
C THR A 142 26.25 22.58 65.04
N VAL A 143 25.95 21.43 65.65
CA VAL A 143 24.67 20.72 65.51
C VAL A 143 23.92 20.80 66.84
N ARG A 144 22.61 21.05 66.79
CA ARG A 144 21.73 20.94 67.95
C ARG A 144 21.06 19.58 67.93
N LEU A 145 21.15 18.85 69.03
CA LEU A 145 20.51 17.56 69.20
C LEU A 145 19.25 17.79 70.03
N LEU A 146 18.08 17.68 69.40
CA LEU A 146 16.79 17.73 70.09
C LEU A 146 15.84 16.69 69.50
N HIS A 147 15.79 15.54 70.15
CA HIS A 147 15.06 14.38 69.67
C HIS A 147 13.55 14.64 69.67
N GLY A 148 12.90 14.53 68.52
CA GLY A 148 11.45 14.72 68.38
C GLY A 148 10.99 16.12 67.98
N ASP A 149 11.91 17.06 67.75
CA ASP A 149 11.61 18.41 67.22
C ASP A 149 11.53 18.36 65.69
N LEU A 150 10.34 18.06 65.17
CA LEU A 150 10.12 17.76 63.76
C LEU A 150 10.03 19.01 62.90
N ASP A 151 9.54 20.12 63.45
CA ASP A 151 9.48 21.42 62.77
C ASP A 151 10.73 22.30 62.98
N ALA A 152 11.69 21.83 63.79
CA ALA A 152 12.97 22.47 64.05
C ALA A 152 12.86 23.84 64.75
N ASP A 153 11.81 24.04 65.56
CA ASP A 153 11.60 25.29 66.29
C ASP A 153 12.44 25.41 67.58
N GLY A 154 13.08 24.32 68.01
CA GLY A 154 13.89 24.23 69.21
C GLY A 154 13.15 23.72 70.44
N THR A 155 11.87 23.35 70.32
CA THR A 155 11.01 22.85 71.37
C THR A 155 10.12 21.70 70.91
N VAL A 156 10.11 20.58 71.63
CA VAL A 156 9.23 19.46 71.29
C VAL A 156 7.84 19.69 71.90
N THR A 157 6.84 19.92 71.05
CA THR A 157 5.47 20.25 71.46
C THR A 157 4.43 19.28 70.88
N ASN A 158 3.16 19.54 71.16
CA ASN A 158 2.06 18.79 70.54
C ASN A 158 1.96 19.05 69.02
N ALA A 159 2.58 20.10 68.49
CA ALA A 159 2.66 20.35 67.05
C ALA A 159 3.48 19.24 66.37
N ASP A 160 4.63 18.87 66.94
CA ASP A 160 5.45 17.76 66.45
C ASP A 160 4.72 16.43 66.47
N VAL A 161 4.03 16.15 67.58
CA VAL A 161 3.21 14.93 67.71
C VAL A 161 2.13 14.90 66.62
N SER A 162 1.54 16.05 66.30
CA SER A 162 0.53 16.16 65.24
C SER A 162 1.13 15.92 63.86
N LEU A 163 2.34 16.43 63.57
CA LEU A 163 3.05 16.22 62.31
C LEU A 163 3.36 14.74 62.06
N VAL A 164 3.93 14.03 63.04
CA VAL A 164 4.23 12.60 62.89
C VAL A 164 2.96 11.74 62.84
N THR A 165 1.93 12.10 63.61
CA THR A 165 0.65 11.37 63.60
C THR A 165 -0.03 11.45 62.24
N ALA A 166 0.00 12.62 61.60
CA ALA A 166 -0.57 12.82 60.27
C ALA A 166 0.17 12.03 59.18
N ALA A 167 1.42 11.64 59.42
CA ALA A 167 2.27 10.94 58.47
C ALA A 167 2.36 9.42 58.69
N VAL A 168 1.63 8.87 59.68
CA VAL A 168 1.61 7.41 59.93
C VAL A 168 1.12 6.67 58.69
N GLY A 169 1.89 5.67 58.24
CA GLY A 169 1.61 4.89 57.05
C GLY A 169 2.05 5.55 55.74
N VAL A 170 2.60 6.76 55.78
CA VAL A 170 3.22 7.42 54.62
C VAL A 170 4.68 6.95 54.49
N ALA A 171 5.09 6.64 53.26
CA ALA A 171 6.49 6.28 52.98
C ALA A 171 7.44 7.46 53.28
N VAL A 172 8.64 7.14 53.72
CA VAL A 172 9.69 8.13 53.99
C VAL A 172 10.20 8.76 52.70
N SER A 173 10.29 10.08 52.66
CA SER A 173 10.64 10.89 51.49
C SER A 173 11.31 12.21 51.90
N GLY A 174 11.76 13.00 50.94
CA GLY A 174 12.28 14.35 51.18
C GLY A 174 11.30 15.31 51.89
N PHE A 175 9.99 14.98 51.97
CA PHE A 175 8.99 15.81 52.65
C PHE A 175 8.79 15.47 54.13
N ASN A 176 9.19 14.27 54.57
CA ASN A 176 8.77 13.72 55.87
C ASN A 176 9.85 12.84 56.52
N TYR A 177 11.09 12.85 56.02
CA TYR A 177 12.19 12.06 56.59
C TYR A 177 12.51 12.39 58.05
N ARG A 178 12.14 13.59 58.52
CA ARG A 178 12.27 13.97 59.93
C ARG A 178 11.38 13.12 60.84
N PHE A 179 10.30 12.55 60.30
CA PHE A 179 9.24 11.91 61.08
C PHE A 179 9.49 10.41 61.33
N ASP A 180 10.42 9.79 60.61
CA ASP A 180 10.87 8.40 60.84
C ASP A 180 12.01 8.43 61.88
N ARG A 181 11.64 8.20 63.13
CA ARG A 181 12.50 8.39 64.30
C ARG A 181 13.24 7.11 64.68
N ASP A 182 12.71 5.95 64.31
CA ASP A 182 13.38 4.66 64.56
C ASP A 182 14.26 4.19 63.37
N PHE A 183 14.25 4.94 62.27
CA PHE A 183 15.06 4.76 61.06
C PHE A 183 14.75 3.48 60.30
N ASN A 184 13.60 2.88 60.55
CA ASN A 184 13.22 1.63 59.92
C ASN A 184 12.78 1.83 58.45
N GLY A 185 12.70 3.10 57.99
CA GLY A 185 12.27 3.48 56.65
C GLY A 185 10.75 3.62 56.50
N SER A 186 10.00 3.59 57.61
CA SER A 186 8.54 3.66 57.66
C SER A 186 8.09 4.53 58.84
N ILE A 187 7.10 5.42 58.61
CA ILE A 187 6.52 6.23 59.69
C ILE A 187 5.34 5.46 60.31
N THR A 188 5.45 5.13 61.59
CA THR A 188 4.52 4.24 62.31
C THR A 188 4.08 4.84 63.65
N GLY A 189 3.19 4.14 64.36
CA GLY A 189 2.82 4.51 65.73
C GLY A 189 4.00 4.47 66.72
N ALA A 190 5.08 3.76 66.39
CA ALA A 190 6.30 3.76 67.21
C ALA A 190 6.94 5.15 67.17
N ASP A 191 7.00 5.79 66.01
CA ASP A 191 7.55 7.14 65.84
C ASP A 191 6.74 8.19 66.59
N VAL A 192 5.40 8.10 66.53
CA VAL A 192 4.49 8.95 67.30
C VAL A 192 4.74 8.82 68.80
N THR A 193 4.88 7.59 69.30
CA THR A 193 5.18 7.31 70.71
C THR A 193 6.52 7.91 71.11
N ALA A 194 7.48 7.82 70.21
CA ALA A 194 8.84 8.25 70.41
C ALA A 194 8.93 9.80 70.48
N VAL A 195 8.22 10.54 69.61
CA VAL A 195 8.07 12.00 69.68
C VAL A 195 7.28 12.42 70.92
N SER A 196 6.17 11.74 71.23
CA SER A 196 5.35 12.01 72.42
C SER A 196 6.16 11.87 73.72
N GLY A 197 7.09 10.91 73.78
CA GLY A 197 7.99 10.72 74.92
C GLY A 197 9.04 11.81 75.10
N ALA A 198 9.19 12.72 74.14
CA ALA A 198 10.12 13.85 74.19
C ALA A 198 9.43 15.21 74.41
N LEU A 199 8.11 15.23 74.63
CA LEU A 199 7.35 16.46 74.88
C LEU A 199 7.95 17.32 75.99
N ASN A 200 7.92 18.64 75.78
CA ASN A 200 8.44 19.67 76.68
C ASN A 200 9.98 19.64 76.86
N THR A 201 10.70 19.00 75.95
CA THR A 201 12.17 19.15 75.87
C THR A 201 12.53 20.29 74.93
N THR A 202 13.58 21.04 75.26
CA THR A 202 14.00 22.23 74.51
C THR A 202 15.51 22.28 74.38
N VAL A 203 16.03 22.87 73.31
CA VAL A 203 17.45 23.15 73.16
C VAL A 203 17.66 24.63 72.85
N ALA A 204 18.62 25.28 73.52
CA ALA A 204 18.92 26.70 73.31
C ALA A 204 19.39 26.98 71.87
N GLY A 205 19.00 28.14 71.30
CA GLY A 205 19.42 28.56 69.95
C GLY A 205 18.29 29.04 69.02
N GLY A 206 17.01 28.99 69.44
CA GLY A 206 15.84 29.41 68.64
C GLY A 206 15.45 28.45 67.51
N ALA A 207 14.51 28.81 66.63
CA ALA A 207 14.20 28.02 65.45
C ALA A 207 15.38 28.02 64.46
N SER A 208 15.63 26.90 63.77
CA SER A 208 16.62 26.88 62.69
C SER A 208 16.17 27.82 61.55
N ALA A 209 17.10 28.58 60.98
CA ALA A 209 16.81 29.37 59.78
C ALA A 209 16.61 28.40 58.60
N ASN A 210 15.42 28.42 58.00
CA ASN A 210 15.08 27.61 56.83
C ASN A 210 14.59 28.53 55.71
N THR A 211 15.22 28.46 54.54
CA THR A 211 14.72 29.12 53.34
C THR A 211 13.67 28.21 52.70
N LEU A 212 12.63 28.76 52.06
CA LEU A 212 11.75 27.89 51.27
C LEU A 212 12.56 27.25 50.14
N PRO A 213 12.30 25.96 49.83
CA PRO A 213 12.84 25.37 48.63
C PRO A 213 12.35 26.14 47.40
N THR A 214 13.12 26.08 46.33
CA THR A 214 12.84 26.77 45.07
C THR A 214 12.45 25.77 44.00
N ILE A 215 11.47 26.15 43.19
CA ILE A 215 11.07 25.46 41.97
C ILE A 215 10.99 26.50 40.85
N SER A 216 11.56 26.19 39.69
CA SER A 216 11.40 27.03 38.49
C SER A 216 9.97 26.95 37.96
N ASN A 217 9.46 28.06 37.42
CA ASN A 217 8.16 28.08 36.75
C ASN A 217 8.04 27.02 35.65
N ILE A 218 6.97 26.24 35.70
CA ILE A 218 6.53 25.27 34.70
C ILE A 218 5.40 25.95 33.93
N THR A 219 5.58 26.10 32.62
CA THR A 219 4.54 26.70 31.78
C THR A 219 3.39 25.71 31.55
N ASP A 220 2.21 26.24 31.24
CA ASP A 220 1.06 25.44 30.79
C ASP A 220 1.45 24.45 29.68
N GLN A 221 0.81 23.28 29.71
CA GLN A 221 1.12 22.15 28.85
C GLN A 221 -0.12 21.71 28.08
N THR A 222 0.11 21.07 26.94
CA THR A 222 -0.94 20.37 26.18
C THR A 222 -0.54 18.92 26.01
N GLY A 223 -1.49 18.01 26.23
CA GLY A 223 -1.29 16.56 26.10
C GLY A 223 -2.38 15.91 25.26
N VAL A 224 -2.12 14.69 24.80
CA VAL A 224 -3.07 13.88 24.04
C VAL A 224 -3.58 12.75 24.92
N THR A 225 -4.89 12.52 24.88
CA THR A 225 -5.53 11.44 25.64
C THR A 225 -4.90 10.07 25.37
N GLY A 226 -4.53 9.33 26.43
CA GLY A 226 -3.94 7.99 26.34
C GLY A 226 -2.48 7.94 25.87
N VAL A 227 -1.82 9.08 25.66
CA VAL A 227 -0.44 9.16 25.15
C VAL A 227 0.47 9.79 26.21
N ALA A 228 1.64 9.19 26.42
CA ALA A 228 2.65 9.76 27.31
C ALA A 228 3.24 11.04 26.70
N GLY A 229 3.23 12.13 27.46
CA GLY A 229 3.76 13.43 27.04
C GLY A 229 5.30 13.47 26.97
N SER A 230 5.82 14.51 26.34
CA SER A 230 7.27 14.80 26.38
C SER A 230 7.71 15.16 27.81
N PRO A 231 8.97 14.87 28.20
CA PRO A 231 9.48 15.23 29.52
C PRO A 231 9.43 16.75 29.75
N ILE A 232 8.68 17.18 30.76
CA ILE A 232 8.57 18.58 31.20
C ILE A 232 9.76 18.85 32.12
N ALA A 233 10.70 19.70 31.68
CA ALA A 233 11.87 20.04 32.47
C ALA A 233 11.57 21.15 33.48
N PHE A 234 12.09 21.01 34.69
CA PHE A 234 12.10 22.04 35.73
C PHE A 234 13.34 21.87 36.61
N THR A 235 13.70 22.92 37.35
CA THR A 235 14.80 22.88 38.30
C THR A 235 14.30 23.05 39.72
N VAL A 236 14.91 22.31 40.63
CA VAL A 236 14.69 22.42 42.07
C VAL A 236 15.99 22.83 42.74
N GLY A 237 15.89 23.56 43.84
CA GLY A 237 17.04 23.96 44.64
C GLY A 237 16.62 24.35 46.02
N ASP A 238 17.57 24.36 46.93
CA ASP A 238 17.37 24.83 48.29
C ASP A 238 18.68 25.50 48.74
N ALA A 239 18.58 26.53 49.59
CA ALA A 239 19.76 27.25 50.04
C ALA A 239 20.54 26.44 51.09
N GLU A 240 19.84 25.61 51.87
CA GLU A 240 20.41 24.83 52.95
C GLU A 240 20.71 23.38 52.54
N SER A 241 19.92 22.81 51.63
CA SER A 241 19.98 21.41 51.21
C SER A 241 20.54 21.23 49.80
N GLY A 242 21.36 20.18 49.60
CA GLY A 242 21.74 19.78 48.24
C GLY A 242 20.52 19.40 47.41
N ALA A 243 20.44 19.85 46.15
CA ALA A 243 19.26 19.68 45.31
C ALA A 243 18.83 18.21 45.05
N ALA A 244 19.70 17.23 45.32
CA ALA A 244 19.35 15.81 45.28
C ALA A 244 18.51 15.34 46.49
N ALA A 245 18.58 16.06 47.61
CA ALA A 245 17.84 15.77 48.84
C ALA A 245 16.43 16.40 48.87
N VAL A 246 16.16 17.37 47.98
CA VAL A 246 14.84 18.00 47.84
C VAL A 246 13.85 16.98 47.26
N GLY A 247 12.79 16.68 48.02
CA GLY A 247 11.70 15.80 47.61
C GLY A 247 10.83 16.47 46.56
N VAL A 248 10.26 15.67 45.65
CA VAL A 248 9.34 16.15 44.61
C VAL A 248 8.10 15.25 44.57
N ARG A 249 6.90 15.84 44.52
CA ARG A 249 5.64 15.11 44.28
C ARG A 249 4.69 15.89 43.38
N VAL A 250 3.78 15.17 42.75
CA VAL A 250 2.85 15.73 41.76
C VAL A 250 1.41 15.45 42.18
N LEU A 251 0.59 16.49 42.16
CA LEU A 251 -0.83 16.45 42.47
C LEU A 251 -1.64 16.87 41.24
N SER A 252 -2.85 16.32 41.15
CA SER A 252 -3.80 16.59 40.07
C SER A 252 -5.13 17.02 40.67
N SER A 253 -5.68 18.12 40.18
CA SER A 253 -7.05 18.57 40.53
C SER A 253 -8.16 17.65 39.98
N ASN A 254 -7.82 16.77 39.03
CA ASN A 254 -8.73 15.78 38.48
C ASN A 254 -8.02 14.43 38.27
N THR A 255 -8.16 13.55 39.27
CA THR A 255 -7.54 12.22 39.26
C THR A 255 -8.23 11.20 38.35
N THR A 256 -9.41 11.52 37.77
CA THR A 256 -10.01 10.66 36.74
C THR A 256 -9.36 10.90 35.38
N LEU A 257 -8.91 12.13 35.12
CA LEU A 257 -8.20 12.50 33.88
C LEU A 257 -6.69 12.23 33.98
N VAL A 258 -6.07 12.57 35.11
CA VAL A 258 -4.66 12.30 35.42
C VAL A 258 -4.53 11.70 36.83
N PRO A 259 -4.58 10.35 36.95
CA PRO A 259 -4.27 9.65 38.19
C PRO A 259 -2.83 9.87 38.64
N THR A 260 -2.51 9.69 39.92
CA THR A 260 -1.13 9.80 40.41
C THR A 260 -0.19 8.81 39.70
N SER A 261 -0.66 7.60 39.40
CA SER A 261 0.08 6.58 38.65
C SER A 261 0.35 6.96 37.18
N ALA A 262 -0.30 8.00 36.66
CA ALA A 262 -0.07 8.52 35.31
C ALA A 262 1.09 9.53 35.25
N THR A 263 1.73 9.84 36.38
CA THR A 263 2.87 10.77 36.45
C THR A 263 4.16 10.00 36.74
N ALA A 264 5.23 10.36 36.04
CA ALA A 264 6.55 9.79 36.25
C ALA A 264 7.59 10.90 36.39
N LEU A 265 8.33 10.91 37.49
CA LEU A 265 9.42 11.84 37.77
C LEU A 265 10.75 11.25 37.35
N GLY A 266 11.62 12.08 36.77
CA GLY A 266 12.99 11.71 36.38
C GLY A 266 14.01 12.81 36.68
N GLY A 267 15.31 12.48 36.60
CA GLY A 267 16.42 13.39 36.91
C GLY A 267 16.99 13.23 38.34
N ASN A 268 18.20 13.76 38.57
CA ASN A 268 18.89 13.80 39.87
C ASN A 268 19.58 15.16 40.07
N GLY A 269 19.74 15.65 41.30
CA GLY A 269 20.29 16.98 41.60
C GLY A 269 19.32 18.13 41.32
N ALA A 270 19.79 19.26 40.77
CA ALA A 270 18.91 20.40 40.44
C ALA A 270 17.93 20.15 39.27
N PRO A 271 18.33 19.55 38.14
CA PRO A 271 17.39 19.31 37.04
C PRO A 271 16.47 18.11 37.32
N ARG A 272 15.18 18.30 37.06
CA ARG A 272 14.11 17.31 37.17
C ARG A 272 13.26 17.31 35.90
N THR A 273 12.59 16.19 35.68
CA THR A 273 11.65 16.00 34.57
C THR A 273 10.37 15.36 35.06
N LEU A 274 9.25 15.74 34.46
CA LEU A 274 7.93 15.15 34.70
C LEU A 274 7.33 14.67 33.38
N ILE A 275 6.92 13.41 33.33
CA ILE A 275 6.14 12.83 32.23
C ILE A 275 4.71 12.58 32.73
N ILE A 276 3.71 12.98 31.97
CA ILE A 276 2.28 12.78 32.28
C ILE A 276 1.64 11.96 31.16
N THR A 277 0.85 10.94 31.52
CA THR A 277 0.09 10.09 30.58
C THR A 277 -1.41 10.14 30.88
N PRO A 278 -2.18 11.06 30.28
CA PRO A 278 -3.61 11.19 30.56
C PRO A 278 -4.41 9.91 30.26
N VAL A 279 -5.50 9.68 30.97
CA VAL A 279 -6.34 8.48 30.77
C VAL A 279 -6.93 8.48 29.36
N SER A 280 -6.82 7.33 28.68
CA SER A 280 -7.30 7.14 27.31
C SER A 280 -8.82 7.39 27.19
N GLY A 281 -9.22 8.12 26.16
CA GLY A 281 -10.61 8.48 25.88
C GLY A 281 -11.16 9.67 26.67
N GLN A 282 -10.41 10.22 27.63
CA GLN A 282 -10.81 11.40 28.39
C GLN A 282 -10.09 12.66 27.91
N THR A 283 -10.82 13.77 27.82
CA THR A 283 -10.33 15.11 27.43
C THR A 283 -10.78 16.16 28.44
N GLY A 284 -10.15 17.34 28.40
CA GLY A 284 -10.48 18.46 29.30
C GLY A 284 -9.23 19.16 29.83
N THR A 285 -9.42 20.12 30.72
CA THR A 285 -8.32 20.82 31.41
C THR A 285 -8.17 20.32 32.83
N VAL A 286 -6.93 20.24 33.30
CA VAL A 286 -6.61 19.88 34.69
C VAL A 286 -5.45 20.73 35.18
N THR A 287 -5.57 21.28 36.39
CA THR A 287 -4.45 21.94 37.05
C THR A 287 -3.56 20.87 37.71
N ILE A 288 -2.28 20.90 37.37
CA ILE A 288 -1.23 20.07 37.96
C ILE A 288 -0.44 20.95 38.93
N THR A 289 -0.20 20.43 40.13
CA THR A 289 0.63 21.07 41.15
C THR A 289 1.87 20.21 41.37
N VAL A 290 3.05 20.79 41.14
CA VAL A 290 4.33 20.15 41.47
C VAL A 290 4.83 20.76 42.77
N GLU A 291 4.93 19.95 43.80
CA GLU A 291 5.42 20.36 45.10
C GLU A 291 6.87 19.89 45.28
N VAL A 292 7.67 20.74 45.92
CA VAL A 292 9.05 20.48 46.31
C VAL A 292 9.21 20.74 47.80
N GLY A 293 9.91 19.86 48.51
CA GLY A 293 10.04 19.94 49.96
C GLY A 293 11.39 19.49 50.47
N ASP A 294 11.83 20.12 51.55
CA ASP A 294 13.11 19.89 52.24
C ASP A 294 12.93 19.17 53.61
N GLY A 295 11.69 18.78 53.92
CA GLY A 295 11.29 18.12 55.16
C GLY A 295 10.72 19.06 56.22
N ILE A 296 10.75 20.37 56.00
CA ILE A 296 10.23 21.41 56.89
C ILE A 296 9.25 22.32 56.13
N ALA A 297 9.68 22.85 54.99
CA ALA A 297 8.92 23.72 54.13
C ALA A 297 8.58 23.07 52.79
N VAL A 298 7.49 23.52 52.19
CA VAL A 298 7.06 23.10 50.85
C VAL A 298 6.87 24.35 50.00
N ALA A 299 7.48 24.34 48.82
CA ALA A 299 7.16 25.26 47.74
C ALA A 299 6.47 24.50 46.62
N SER A 300 5.73 25.22 45.79
CA SER A 300 4.99 24.61 44.70
C SER A 300 4.96 25.50 43.48
N ASP A 301 4.84 24.86 42.33
CA ASP A 301 4.44 25.53 41.09
C ASP A 301 3.21 24.83 40.50
N THR A 302 2.37 25.59 39.81
CA THR A 302 1.12 25.07 39.22
C THR A 302 1.02 25.45 37.77
N PHE A 303 0.59 24.50 36.93
CA PHE A 303 0.33 24.74 35.52
C PHE A 303 -0.96 24.03 35.07
N VAL A 304 -1.58 24.55 34.02
CA VAL A 304 -2.73 23.91 33.37
C VAL A 304 -2.23 22.90 32.35
N LEU A 305 -2.70 21.66 32.45
CA LEU A 305 -2.60 20.65 31.40
C LEU A 305 -3.92 20.59 30.62
N THR A 306 -3.88 20.94 29.35
CA THR A 306 -5.00 20.76 28.43
C THR A 306 -4.88 19.41 27.72
N VAL A 307 -5.81 18.49 27.97
CA VAL A 307 -5.86 17.16 27.34
C VAL A 307 -6.81 17.20 26.16
N THR A 308 -6.25 17.00 24.97
CA THR A 308 -6.98 17.05 23.69
C THR A 308 -7.18 15.63 23.12
N PRO A 309 -8.17 15.44 22.22
CA PRO A 309 -8.21 14.29 21.34
C PRO A 309 -6.90 14.14 20.53
N PRO A 310 -6.58 12.95 20.02
CA PRO A 310 -5.46 12.81 19.08
C PRO A 310 -5.71 13.64 17.81
N PRO A 311 -4.65 14.23 17.22
CA PRO A 311 -4.76 14.93 15.96
C PRO A 311 -5.23 13.99 14.85
N LYS A 312 -5.97 14.53 13.88
CA LYS A 312 -6.53 13.77 12.76
C LYS A 312 -5.74 14.06 11.50
N LEU A 313 -5.12 13.02 10.95
CA LEU A 313 -4.40 13.11 9.68
C LEU A 313 -5.38 13.00 8.52
N PHE A 314 -5.31 13.93 7.59
CA PHE A 314 -5.98 13.85 6.30
C PHE A 314 -4.93 13.77 5.20
N THR A 315 -5.24 13.10 4.10
CA THR A 315 -4.32 12.89 2.98
C THR A 315 -5.02 13.17 1.66
N ALA A 316 -4.26 13.70 0.70
CA ALA A 316 -4.72 14.03 -0.63
C ALA A 316 -3.72 13.54 -1.66
N TYR A 317 -4.17 12.75 -2.64
CA TYR A 317 -3.35 12.41 -3.81
C TYR A 317 -3.64 13.43 -4.91
N LEU A 318 -2.63 14.18 -5.32
CA LEU A 318 -2.75 15.22 -6.35
C LEU A 318 -2.58 14.62 -7.74
N ARG A 319 -3.54 14.88 -8.61
CA ARG A 319 -3.65 14.33 -9.96
C ARG A 319 -4.13 15.40 -10.94
N PRO A 320 -3.97 15.21 -12.27
CA PRO A 320 -4.38 16.20 -13.26
C PRO A 320 -5.78 16.76 -13.02
N GLN A 321 -5.87 18.08 -12.92
CA GLN A 321 -7.15 18.77 -12.75
C GLN A 321 -7.81 19.01 -14.10
N GLY A 322 -9.10 18.65 -14.21
CA GLY A 322 -10.03 19.19 -15.20
C GLY A 322 -9.48 19.43 -16.61
N GLY A 323 -9.11 18.38 -17.33
CA GLY A 323 -8.65 18.48 -18.72
C GLY A 323 -7.19 18.94 -18.89
N ALA A 324 -6.45 19.18 -17.81
CA ALA A 324 -5.01 19.36 -17.88
C ALA A 324 -4.34 18.09 -18.42
N ILE A 325 -3.67 18.22 -19.56
CA ILE A 325 -2.80 17.16 -20.08
C ILE A 325 -1.44 17.39 -19.44
N THR A 326 -1.19 16.66 -18.35
CA THR A 326 0.01 16.83 -17.53
C THR A 326 0.47 15.49 -16.95
N PRO A 327 1.79 15.24 -16.90
CA PRO A 327 2.38 14.19 -16.07
C PRO A 327 2.48 14.60 -14.59
N GLY A 328 2.00 15.80 -14.25
CA GLY A 328 2.00 16.35 -12.92
C GLY A 328 1.27 15.45 -11.94
N SER A 329 1.87 15.24 -10.78
CA SER A 329 1.23 14.54 -9.67
C SER A 329 1.86 14.94 -8.34
N GLY A 330 1.19 14.58 -7.25
CA GLY A 330 1.70 14.84 -5.92
C GLY A 330 0.93 14.14 -4.82
N PHE A 331 1.31 14.46 -3.59
CA PHE A 331 0.66 14.05 -2.36
C PHE A 331 0.65 15.21 -1.39
N ALA A 332 -0.42 15.36 -0.63
CA ALA A 332 -0.47 16.29 0.47
C ALA A 332 -1.09 15.65 1.70
N THR A 333 -0.74 16.17 2.85
CA THR A 333 -1.23 15.75 4.15
C THR A 333 -1.66 16.97 4.92
N LEU A 334 -2.76 16.87 5.63
CA LEU A 334 -3.27 17.92 6.50
C LEU A 334 -3.51 17.31 7.88
N LEU A 335 -2.65 17.63 8.85
CA LEU A 335 -2.77 17.14 10.21
C LEU A 335 -3.57 18.16 11.03
N LEU A 336 -4.85 17.88 11.26
CA LEU A 336 -5.73 18.72 12.08
C LEU A 336 -5.42 18.49 13.56
N SER A 337 -5.14 19.56 14.31
CA SER A 337 -4.85 19.51 15.74
C SER A 337 -6.02 18.93 16.53
N GLY A 338 -5.73 18.35 17.70
CA GLY A 338 -6.74 17.75 18.58
C GLY A 338 -7.81 18.74 19.06
N ASP A 339 -7.43 20.01 19.23
CA ASP A 339 -8.35 21.12 19.55
C ASP A 339 -9.10 21.67 18.32
N GLU A 340 -8.81 21.14 17.13
CA GLU A 340 -9.38 21.51 15.83
C GLU A 340 -9.20 23.01 15.46
N THR A 341 -8.25 23.71 16.08
CA THR A 341 -7.97 25.14 15.81
C THR A 341 -6.88 25.36 14.77
N LYS A 342 -6.06 24.35 14.50
CA LYS A 342 -4.89 24.43 13.59
C LYS A 342 -4.81 23.22 12.70
N ALA A 343 -4.19 23.37 11.54
CA ALA A 343 -3.77 22.24 10.73
C ALA A 343 -2.37 22.46 10.16
N GLU A 344 -1.57 21.39 10.09
CA GLU A 344 -0.28 21.41 9.41
C GLU A 344 -0.41 20.75 8.04
N LEU A 345 -0.12 21.52 6.99
CA LEU A 345 -0.12 21.06 5.61
C LEU A 345 1.30 20.68 5.19
N LYS A 346 1.49 19.49 4.65
CA LYS A 346 2.67 19.13 3.87
C LYS A 346 2.23 18.72 2.48
N ALA A 347 2.91 19.22 1.45
CA ALA A 347 2.59 18.87 0.07
C ALA A 347 3.89 18.62 -0.70
N THR A 348 3.90 17.57 -1.50
CA THR A 348 5.01 17.21 -2.39
C THR A 348 4.42 16.92 -3.76
N TYR A 349 4.89 17.63 -4.77
CA TYR A 349 4.43 17.48 -6.15
C TYR A 349 5.57 17.68 -7.14
N ALA A 350 5.40 17.15 -8.35
CA ALA A 350 6.39 17.19 -9.40
C ALA A 350 5.75 17.13 -10.79
N ASN A 351 6.56 17.35 -11.84
CA ASN A 351 6.22 17.35 -13.27
C ASN A 351 5.06 18.24 -13.68
N LEU A 352 4.92 19.39 -13.04
CA LEU A 352 4.12 20.45 -13.63
C LEU A 352 4.69 20.77 -15.02
N THR A 353 3.81 20.89 -16.00
CA THR A 353 4.17 21.16 -17.41
C THR A 353 4.87 22.49 -17.59
N THR A 354 4.68 23.40 -16.63
CA THR A 354 5.39 24.67 -16.49
C THR A 354 5.64 24.94 -15.00
N PRO A 355 6.53 25.88 -14.62
CA PRO A 355 6.74 26.22 -13.23
C PRO A 355 5.43 26.54 -12.49
N GLU A 356 5.38 26.17 -11.21
CA GLU A 356 4.30 26.54 -10.31
C GLU A 356 4.17 28.08 -10.25
N VAL A 357 2.93 28.57 -10.23
CA VAL A 357 2.63 29.99 -10.06
C VAL A 357 1.78 30.28 -8.82
N SER A 358 1.08 29.28 -8.28
CA SER A 358 0.23 29.45 -7.10
C SER A 358 -0.26 28.10 -6.54
N LYS A 359 -0.76 28.09 -5.29
CA LYS A 359 -1.28 26.90 -4.60
C LYS A 359 -2.24 27.26 -3.47
N HIS A 360 -3.33 26.50 -3.36
CA HIS A 360 -4.39 26.78 -2.39
C HIS A 360 -5.05 25.52 -1.85
N ILE A 361 -5.66 25.61 -0.66
CA ILE A 361 -6.75 24.71 -0.25
C ILE A 361 -8.08 25.41 -0.51
N HIS A 362 -8.98 24.69 -1.16
CA HIS A 362 -10.33 25.13 -1.49
C HIS A 362 -11.39 24.33 -0.74
N GLY A 363 -12.58 24.91 -0.62
CA GLY A 363 -13.77 24.25 -0.09
C GLY A 363 -14.84 25.23 0.40
N PRO A 364 -15.92 24.72 1.00
CA PRO A 364 -16.38 23.33 0.98
C PRO A 364 -16.85 22.90 -0.41
N ALA A 365 -16.28 21.81 -0.94
CA ALA A 365 -16.73 21.15 -2.15
C ALA A 365 -16.31 19.68 -2.19
N GLY A 366 -17.21 18.83 -2.70
CA GLY A 366 -16.92 17.42 -2.94
C GLY A 366 -15.90 17.20 -4.07
N PRO A 367 -15.45 15.95 -4.28
CA PRO A 367 -14.55 15.59 -5.37
C PRO A 367 -15.09 16.01 -6.74
N GLY A 368 -14.22 16.61 -7.57
CA GLY A 368 -14.56 17.04 -8.93
C GLY A 368 -15.28 18.39 -9.02
N VAL A 369 -15.67 19.00 -7.90
CA VAL A 369 -16.34 20.31 -7.86
C VAL A 369 -15.36 21.38 -7.41
N SER A 370 -15.39 22.54 -8.09
CA SER A 370 -14.58 23.71 -7.72
C SER A 370 -15.25 24.52 -6.60
N ALA A 371 -14.45 25.12 -5.72
CA ALA A 371 -14.88 26.02 -4.65
C ALA A 371 -13.93 27.22 -4.50
N GLY A 372 -14.31 28.17 -3.65
CA GLY A 372 -13.45 29.28 -3.23
C GLY A 372 -12.25 28.81 -2.40
N ILE A 373 -11.28 29.70 -2.21
CA ILE A 373 -10.07 29.46 -1.41
C ILE A 373 -10.43 29.54 0.07
N LEU A 374 -10.01 28.56 0.86
CA LEU A 374 -10.10 28.54 2.32
C LEU A 374 -8.74 28.77 2.99
N PHE A 375 -7.66 28.38 2.32
CA PHE A 375 -6.29 28.60 2.78
C PHE A 375 -5.41 28.95 1.59
N ASP A 376 -4.81 30.12 1.65
CA ASP A 376 -3.82 30.57 0.68
C ASP A 376 -2.43 30.13 1.15
N ILE A 377 -1.81 29.20 0.41
CA ILE A 377 -0.53 28.60 0.79
C ILE A 377 0.63 29.50 0.34
N ASP A 378 0.41 30.40 -0.64
CA ASP A 378 1.45 31.30 -1.13
C ASP A 378 1.85 32.36 -0.10
N THR A 379 0.93 32.68 0.82
CA THR A 379 1.14 33.67 1.89
C THR A 379 1.30 33.04 3.28
N ALA A 380 1.19 31.71 3.39
CA ALA A 380 1.28 31.00 4.65
C ALA A 380 2.72 30.87 5.19
N GLU A 381 2.85 30.83 6.52
CA GLU A 381 4.14 30.58 7.20
C GLU A 381 4.62 29.16 6.90
N TYR A 382 5.82 29.04 6.32
CA TYR A 382 6.49 27.77 6.04
C TYR A 382 7.51 27.44 7.14
N ASN A 383 7.35 26.28 7.77
CA ASN A 383 8.29 25.75 8.75
C ASN A 383 9.35 24.88 8.05
N GLU A 384 10.58 25.38 7.94
CA GLU A 384 11.68 24.66 7.29
C GLU A 384 12.05 23.34 7.98
N SER A 385 11.88 23.25 9.31
CA SER A 385 12.26 22.08 10.09
C SER A 385 11.34 20.88 9.84
N SER A 386 10.04 21.11 9.71
CA SER A 386 9.04 20.08 9.43
C SER A 386 8.66 19.99 7.94
N GLN A 387 9.12 20.95 7.13
CA GLN A 387 8.75 21.13 5.73
C GLN A 387 7.24 21.19 5.53
N SER A 388 6.58 22.05 6.29
CA SER A 388 5.12 22.17 6.33
C SER A 388 4.67 23.63 6.37
N TRP A 389 3.43 23.88 5.97
CA TRP A 389 2.74 25.15 6.14
C TRP A 389 1.76 25.05 7.28
N ARG A 390 1.78 26.03 8.16
CA ARG A 390 0.83 26.11 9.26
C ARG A 390 -0.43 26.86 8.83
N TRP A 391 -1.59 26.26 9.11
CA TRP A 391 -2.90 26.88 8.95
C TRP A 391 -3.55 27.08 10.32
N ASP A 392 -3.60 28.33 10.79
CA ASP A 392 -4.46 28.71 11.91
C ASP A 392 -5.89 28.91 11.38
N ILE A 393 -6.82 28.03 11.74
CA ILE A 393 -8.14 27.92 11.09
C ILE A 393 -9.07 29.03 11.60
N GLY A 394 -9.18 30.11 10.82
CA GLY A 394 -10.12 31.21 11.04
C GLY A 394 -11.34 31.18 10.09
N PRO A 395 -12.32 32.08 10.29
CA PRO A 395 -13.46 32.22 9.37
C PRO A 395 -13.02 32.77 8.01
N VAL A 396 -13.58 32.24 6.93
CA VAL A 396 -13.38 32.71 5.54
C VAL A 396 -14.75 32.87 4.90
N ALA A 397 -15.19 34.12 4.69
CA ALA A 397 -16.54 34.41 4.24
C ALA A 397 -16.92 33.62 2.97
N PRO A 398 -18.09 32.94 2.93
CA PRO A 398 -19.19 33.02 3.90
C PRO A 398 -19.11 32.04 5.09
N TYR A 399 -18.03 31.26 5.23
CA TYR A 399 -17.93 30.16 6.19
C TYR A 399 -17.28 30.56 7.51
N SER A 400 -17.85 30.07 8.61
CA SER A 400 -17.23 30.10 9.93
C SER A 400 -16.08 29.09 10.05
N ALA A 401 -15.20 29.27 11.03
CA ALA A 401 -14.13 28.32 11.31
C ALA A 401 -14.68 26.89 11.60
N ALA A 402 -15.80 26.79 12.32
CA ALA A 402 -16.45 25.51 12.61
C ALA A 402 -16.97 24.80 11.34
N GLU A 403 -17.49 25.55 10.36
CA GLU A 403 -17.90 24.99 9.08
C GLU A 403 -16.71 24.54 8.24
N ILE A 404 -15.58 25.26 8.28
CA ILE A 404 -14.33 24.86 7.63
C ILE A 404 -13.79 23.57 8.23
N VAL A 405 -13.73 23.48 9.56
CA VAL A 405 -13.33 22.25 10.27
C VAL A 405 -14.26 21.09 9.94
N THR A 406 -15.57 21.35 9.83
CA THR A 406 -16.54 20.35 9.38
C THR A 406 -16.28 19.92 7.94
N ALA A 407 -15.94 20.86 7.05
CA ALA A 407 -15.60 20.55 5.67
C ALA A 407 -14.32 19.71 5.57
N ILE A 408 -13.29 19.99 6.37
CA ILE A 408 -12.07 19.16 6.44
C ILE A 408 -12.44 17.74 6.88
N LYS A 409 -13.17 17.60 8.01
CA LYS A 409 -13.54 16.30 8.57
C LYS A 409 -14.43 15.46 7.65
N SER A 410 -15.27 16.11 6.84
CA SER A 410 -16.19 15.45 5.90
C SER A 410 -15.56 15.23 4.51
N GLY A 411 -14.27 15.51 4.35
CA GLY A 411 -13.55 15.36 3.09
C GLY A 411 -13.98 16.32 1.99
N ASN A 412 -14.55 17.48 2.34
CA ASN A 412 -15.02 18.53 1.44
C ASN A 412 -13.99 19.65 1.22
N THR A 413 -12.71 19.40 1.52
CA THR A 413 -11.62 20.31 1.17
C THR A 413 -10.62 19.64 0.23
N TYR A 414 -9.99 20.42 -0.64
CA TYR A 414 -9.01 19.92 -1.60
C TYR A 414 -7.86 20.90 -1.79
N ILE A 415 -6.66 20.37 -2.02
CA ILE A 415 -5.50 21.16 -2.45
C ILE A 415 -5.46 21.25 -3.98
N ASN A 416 -5.05 22.40 -4.49
CA ASN A 416 -4.85 22.68 -5.90
C ASN A 416 -3.50 23.36 -6.13
N ILE A 417 -2.75 22.93 -7.14
CA ILE A 417 -1.46 23.48 -7.54
C ILE A 417 -1.57 24.01 -8.97
N HIS A 418 -1.18 25.27 -9.16
CA HIS A 418 -1.32 26.01 -10.41
C HIS A 418 0.04 26.17 -11.07
N SER A 419 0.08 26.11 -12.40
CA SER A 419 1.26 26.44 -13.18
C SER A 419 0.95 27.50 -14.23
N SER A 420 1.97 28.11 -14.83
CA SER A 420 1.79 29.16 -15.84
C SER A 420 0.89 28.72 -17.01
N ARG A 421 0.98 27.44 -17.41
CA ARG A 421 0.16 26.85 -18.48
C ARG A 421 -1.27 26.56 -18.03
N TYR A 422 -1.46 26.22 -16.75
CA TYR A 422 -2.75 25.88 -16.18
C TYR A 422 -3.04 26.78 -14.95
N PRO A 423 -3.35 28.06 -15.18
CA PRO A 423 -3.56 29.03 -14.10
C PRO A 423 -4.80 28.74 -13.25
N ASN A 424 -5.73 27.91 -13.73
CA ASN A 424 -6.90 27.47 -12.97
C ASN A 424 -6.66 26.18 -12.16
N GLY A 425 -5.43 25.65 -12.19
CA GLY A 425 -5.03 24.42 -11.53
C GLY A 425 -4.53 23.39 -12.54
N GLU A 426 -3.32 22.87 -12.32
CA GLU A 426 -2.73 21.77 -13.08
C GLU A 426 -3.00 20.43 -12.41
N ILE A 427 -2.82 20.35 -11.09
CA ILE A 427 -3.08 19.15 -10.29
C ILE A 427 -3.87 19.46 -9.03
N ARG A 428 -4.79 18.55 -8.67
CA ARG A 428 -5.73 18.67 -7.55
C ARG A 428 -5.78 17.38 -6.74
N GLY A 429 -5.93 17.47 -5.41
CA GLY A 429 -6.16 16.31 -4.53
C GLY A 429 -7.15 16.60 -3.41
N GLN A 430 -8.11 15.70 -3.17
CA GLN A 430 -9.10 15.83 -2.10
C GLN A 430 -8.51 15.36 -0.76
N PHE A 431 -8.67 16.12 0.33
CA PHE A 431 -8.24 15.69 1.66
C PHE A 431 -9.24 14.70 2.26
N LEU A 432 -8.74 13.53 2.66
CA LEU A 432 -9.53 12.44 3.21
C LEU A 432 -8.90 11.95 4.51
N LEU A 433 -9.72 11.61 5.51
CA LEU A 433 -9.23 11.09 6.79
C LEU A 433 -8.36 9.85 6.56
N SER A 434 -7.20 9.82 7.20
CA SER A 434 -6.20 8.77 7.05
C SER A 434 -5.70 8.30 8.39
N THR A 435 -5.53 6.98 8.51
CA THR A 435 -4.93 6.33 9.68
C THR A 435 -3.43 6.14 9.45
N GLY A 436 -2.63 6.66 10.38
CA GLY A 436 -1.19 6.43 10.45
C GLY A 436 -0.68 6.41 11.89
N SER A 437 0.50 5.86 12.09
CA SER A 437 1.15 5.81 13.40
C SER A 437 2.67 5.94 13.32
N ILE A 438 3.28 6.43 14.40
CA ILE A 438 4.73 6.48 14.59
C ILE A 438 5.32 5.11 14.99
N THR A 439 4.50 4.27 15.64
CA THR A 439 4.85 2.92 16.07
C THR A 439 3.87 1.90 15.50
N PHE A 440 4.40 0.76 15.06
CA PHE A 440 3.57 -0.33 14.57
C PHE A 440 3.10 -1.22 15.71
N THR A 441 1.79 -1.49 15.75
CA THR A 441 1.20 -2.52 16.61
C THR A 441 0.53 -3.54 15.71
N ALA A 442 0.97 -4.80 15.76
CA ALA A 442 0.40 -5.85 14.93
C ALA A 442 -1.09 -6.06 15.27
N PRO A 443 -1.99 -6.12 14.27
CA PRO A 443 -3.40 -6.41 14.51
C PRO A 443 -3.61 -7.79 15.17
N ALA A 444 -4.64 -7.90 16.01
CA ALA A 444 -5.02 -9.17 16.63
C ALA A 444 -5.44 -10.22 15.58
N ALA A 445 -5.24 -11.50 15.90
CA ALA A 445 -5.68 -12.60 15.06
C ALA A 445 -7.22 -12.61 14.94
N PRO A 446 -7.78 -12.90 13.75
CA PRO A 446 -9.22 -12.97 13.58
C PRO A 446 -9.81 -14.22 14.27
N PRO A 447 -11.13 -14.25 14.52
CA PRO A 447 -11.82 -15.46 14.93
C PRO A 447 -11.66 -16.59 13.90
N ALA A 448 -11.83 -17.83 14.36
CA ALA A 448 -11.83 -18.99 13.46
C ALA A 448 -13.05 -18.97 12.54
N LEU A 449 -12.85 -19.32 11.27
CA LEU A 449 -13.95 -19.52 10.32
C LEU A 449 -14.72 -20.83 10.64
N PRO A 450 -16.02 -20.91 10.29
CA PRO A 450 -16.77 -22.14 10.39
C PRO A 450 -16.09 -23.28 9.62
N GLY A 451 -15.95 -24.45 10.24
CA GLY A 451 -15.42 -25.65 9.58
C GLY A 451 -16.47 -26.35 8.71
N GLY A 452 -16.00 -27.21 7.79
CA GLY A 452 -16.87 -28.06 6.95
C GLY A 452 -17.00 -27.58 5.50
N LEU A 453 -17.86 -28.27 4.75
CA LEU A 453 -18.18 -27.91 3.36
C LEU A 453 -19.07 -26.67 3.30
N PRO A 454 -18.91 -25.81 2.27
CA PRO A 454 -19.62 -24.54 2.22
C PRO A 454 -21.12 -24.71 1.94
N THR A 455 -21.94 -23.82 2.49
CA THR A 455 -23.35 -23.75 2.10
C THR A 455 -23.48 -23.20 0.67
N ALA A 456 -24.68 -23.31 0.07
CA ALA A 456 -24.93 -22.76 -1.26
C ALA A 456 -24.74 -21.22 -1.29
N GLN A 457 -25.10 -20.54 -0.20
CA GLN A 457 -24.87 -19.10 -0.03
C GLN A 457 -23.38 -18.79 0.04
N ASP A 458 -22.62 -19.51 0.86
CA ASP A 458 -21.18 -19.29 1.00
C ASP A 458 -20.44 -19.56 -0.31
N ALA A 459 -20.83 -20.61 -1.02
CA ALA A 459 -20.31 -20.96 -2.32
C ALA A 459 -20.61 -19.88 -3.37
N ALA A 460 -21.85 -19.38 -3.43
CA ALA A 460 -22.22 -18.30 -4.35
C ALA A 460 -21.46 -17.00 -4.05
N ARG A 461 -21.31 -16.61 -2.78
CA ARG A 461 -20.51 -15.43 -2.37
C ARG A 461 -19.05 -15.57 -2.79
N PHE A 462 -18.44 -16.73 -2.50
CA PHE A 462 -17.07 -17.04 -2.91
C PHE A 462 -16.89 -16.89 -4.43
N LEU A 463 -17.82 -17.46 -5.21
CA LEU A 463 -17.76 -17.42 -6.67
C LEU A 463 -18.01 -16.03 -7.24
N HIS A 464 -18.81 -15.17 -6.59
CA HIS A 464 -18.90 -13.75 -7.00
C HIS A 464 -17.58 -13.00 -6.82
N GLN A 465 -16.80 -13.32 -5.77
CA GLN A 465 -15.47 -12.74 -5.55
C GLN A 465 -14.42 -13.33 -6.51
N SER A 466 -14.51 -14.63 -6.81
CA SER A 466 -13.49 -15.38 -7.55
C SER A 466 -13.77 -15.59 -9.04
N THR A 467 -14.95 -15.19 -9.55
CA THR A 467 -15.34 -15.34 -10.96
C THR A 467 -16.06 -14.08 -11.47
N PHE A 468 -16.53 -14.11 -12.73
CA PHE A 468 -17.36 -13.06 -13.30
C PHE A 468 -18.88 -13.26 -13.06
N GLY A 469 -19.25 -14.26 -12.27
CA GLY A 469 -20.63 -14.58 -11.88
C GLY A 469 -20.81 -16.10 -11.65
N PRO A 470 -21.48 -16.52 -10.57
CA PRO A 470 -21.60 -17.93 -10.23
C PRO A 470 -22.60 -18.65 -11.14
N THR A 471 -22.21 -19.81 -11.65
CA THR A 471 -23.17 -20.76 -12.25
C THR A 471 -23.67 -21.75 -11.20
N LYS A 472 -24.87 -22.31 -11.42
CA LYS A 472 -25.42 -23.36 -10.54
C LYS A 472 -24.50 -24.59 -10.45
N ALA A 473 -23.85 -24.94 -11.56
CA ALA A 473 -22.91 -26.06 -11.62
C ALA A 473 -21.68 -25.81 -10.76
N GLU A 474 -21.08 -24.61 -10.83
CA GLU A 474 -19.92 -24.24 -10.01
C GLU A 474 -20.27 -24.15 -8.53
N ILE A 475 -21.44 -23.59 -8.16
CA ILE A 475 -21.92 -23.59 -6.78
C ILE A 475 -21.97 -25.03 -6.26
N THR A 476 -22.61 -25.92 -7.00
CA THR A 476 -22.75 -27.33 -6.62
C THR A 476 -21.38 -28.01 -6.49
N ARG A 477 -20.47 -27.78 -7.44
CA ARG A 477 -19.10 -28.33 -7.40
C ARG A 477 -18.36 -27.86 -6.15
N LEU A 478 -18.40 -26.56 -5.85
CA LEU A 478 -17.73 -25.98 -4.69
C LEU A 478 -18.28 -26.51 -3.36
N GLN A 479 -19.60 -26.73 -3.26
CA GLN A 479 -20.22 -27.38 -2.09
C GLN A 479 -19.74 -28.82 -1.89
N GLN A 480 -19.37 -29.53 -2.95
CA GLN A 480 -18.91 -30.91 -2.87
C GLN A 480 -17.44 -31.04 -2.48
N ILE A 481 -16.59 -30.11 -2.94
CA ILE A 481 -15.13 -30.25 -2.82
C ILE A 481 -14.49 -29.24 -1.85
N GLY A 482 -15.20 -28.17 -1.47
CA GLY A 482 -14.69 -27.09 -0.63
C GLY A 482 -13.76 -26.11 -1.35
N TYR A 483 -13.39 -25.02 -0.66
CA TYR A 483 -12.65 -23.90 -1.27
C TYR A 483 -11.26 -24.30 -1.77
N ASP A 484 -10.48 -25.04 -0.97
CA ASP A 484 -9.09 -25.38 -1.30
C ASP A 484 -8.97 -26.29 -2.53
N ALA A 485 -9.84 -27.28 -2.64
CA ALA A 485 -9.86 -28.16 -3.80
C ALA A 485 -10.29 -27.41 -5.06
N TRP A 486 -11.32 -26.55 -4.96
CA TRP A 486 -11.75 -25.72 -6.09
C TRP A 486 -10.67 -24.72 -6.54
N LEU A 487 -9.99 -24.07 -5.58
CA LEU A 487 -8.86 -23.19 -5.89
C LEU A 487 -7.72 -23.97 -6.57
N THR A 488 -7.46 -25.19 -6.11
CA THR A 488 -6.47 -26.08 -6.73
C THR A 488 -6.84 -26.42 -8.18
N GLU A 489 -8.11 -26.73 -8.46
CA GLU A 489 -8.61 -26.94 -9.82
C GLU A 489 -8.38 -25.69 -10.70
N GLN A 490 -8.73 -24.50 -10.19
CA GLN A 490 -8.56 -23.25 -10.94
C GLN A 490 -7.10 -22.88 -11.17
N PHE A 491 -6.21 -23.10 -10.19
CA PHE A 491 -4.78 -22.85 -10.33
C PHE A 491 -4.12 -23.80 -11.35
N ALA A 492 -4.67 -25.00 -11.53
CA ALA A 492 -4.19 -26.00 -12.48
C ALA A 492 -4.68 -25.78 -13.91
N MET A 493 -5.65 -24.89 -14.14
CA MET A 493 -6.13 -24.55 -15.49
C MET A 493 -4.98 -24.04 -16.38
N PRO A 494 -4.99 -24.39 -17.68
CA PRO A 494 -3.86 -24.15 -18.57
C PRO A 494 -3.54 -22.66 -18.79
N THR A 495 -2.30 -22.35 -19.17
CA THR A 495 -1.81 -20.99 -19.45
C THR A 495 -1.34 -20.83 -20.89
N ASN A 496 -1.39 -19.59 -21.41
CA ASN A 496 -1.05 -19.29 -22.81
C ASN A 496 0.43 -19.58 -23.11
N ARG A 497 1.31 -19.37 -22.13
CA ARG A 497 2.75 -19.69 -22.20
C ARG A 497 3.09 -21.14 -22.50
N LEU A 498 2.23 -22.07 -22.08
CA LEU A 498 2.50 -23.51 -22.18
C LEU A 498 1.90 -24.14 -23.45
N VAL A 499 1.34 -23.32 -24.34
CA VAL A 499 0.83 -23.79 -25.64
C VAL A 499 1.99 -24.03 -26.59
N THR A 500 2.31 -25.30 -26.81
CA THR A 500 3.23 -25.71 -27.87
C THR A 500 2.61 -25.40 -29.24
N GLN A 501 3.33 -24.60 -30.04
CA GLN A 501 2.92 -24.31 -31.42
C GLN A 501 3.20 -25.50 -32.34
N LEU A 502 2.41 -25.61 -33.41
CA LEU A 502 2.63 -26.60 -34.47
C LEU A 502 3.95 -26.32 -35.18
N ALA A 503 4.73 -27.37 -35.41
CA ALA A 503 6.04 -27.23 -36.03
C ALA A 503 5.87 -26.95 -37.53
N ASN A 504 6.69 -26.05 -38.08
CA ASN A 504 6.63 -25.68 -39.49
C ASN A 504 5.19 -25.33 -39.95
N ASN A 505 4.52 -24.49 -39.16
CA ASN A 505 3.13 -24.05 -39.39
C ASN A 505 2.92 -23.32 -40.72
N GLY A 506 3.99 -22.78 -41.33
CA GLY A 506 3.96 -22.15 -42.65
C GLY A 506 4.46 -23.04 -43.80
N PHE A 507 4.76 -24.32 -43.56
CA PHE A 507 5.23 -25.26 -44.59
C PHE A 507 6.49 -24.81 -45.36
N GLU A 508 7.35 -24.03 -44.71
CA GLU A 508 8.59 -23.51 -45.29
C GLU A 508 9.68 -24.58 -45.45
N THR A 509 9.54 -25.70 -44.74
CA THR A 509 10.44 -26.86 -44.83
C THR A 509 9.71 -28.16 -45.23
N PRO A 510 10.34 -29.05 -46.03
CA PRO A 510 11.61 -28.87 -46.71
C PRO A 510 11.54 -27.78 -47.78
N THR A 511 12.68 -27.15 -48.03
CA THR A 511 12.82 -26.06 -49.00
C THR A 511 12.41 -26.54 -50.40
N VAL A 512 11.35 -25.94 -50.95
CA VAL A 512 11.00 -26.03 -52.37
C VAL A 512 11.56 -24.80 -53.09
N ALA A 513 12.21 -25.01 -54.24
CA ALA A 513 12.77 -23.93 -55.06
C ALA A 513 11.67 -22.98 -55.58
N ALA A 514 12.01 -21.71 -55.78
CA ALA A 514 11.05 -20.73 -56.32
C ALA A 514 10.44 -21.22 -57.64
N GLY A 515 9.11 -21.09 -57.79
CA GLY A 515 8.39 -21.59 -58.95
C GLY A 515 8.22 -23.12 -59.04
N ALA A 516 8.72 -23.89 -58.07
CA ALA A 516 8.62 -25.35 -58.07
C ALA A 516 7.49 -25.90 -57.17
N ILE A 517 7.22 -27.20 -57.32
CA ILE A 517 6.29 -27.98 -56.50
C ILE A 517 7.02 -29.25 -56.06
N SER A 518 6.77 -29.69 -54.83
CA SER A 518 7.21 -30.98 -54.33
C SER A 518 5.99 -31.78 -53.87
N ALA A 519 5.66 -32.86 -54.58
CA ALA A 519 4.58 -33.78 -54.22
C ALA A 519 5.08 -34.79 -53.19
N ASN A 520 4.29 -35.04 -52.13
CA ASN A 520 4.62 -35.95 -51.03
C ASN A 520 6.10 -35.86 -50.56
N PRO A 521 6.57 -34.67 -50.15
CA PRO A 521 7.98 -34.46 -49.81
C PRO A 521 8.43 -35.36 -48.66
N THR A 522 9.57 -36.03 -48.84
CA THR A 522 10.21 -36.83 -47.78
C THR A 522 10.93 -35.93 -46.77
N GLY A 523 10.97 -36.33 -45.50
CA GLY A 523 11.64 -35.57 -44.44
C GLY A 523 10.92 -34.29 -43.99
N ALA A 524 9.69 -34.05 -44.47
CA ALA A 524 8.86 -32.96 -43.99
C ALA A 524 8.33 -33.23 -42.58
N THR A 525 8.17 -32.16 -41.78
CA THR A 525 7.58 -32.25 -40.44
C THR A 525 6.09 -32.59 -40.49
N TRP A 526 5.41 -32.23 -41.57
CA TRP A 526 4.06 -32.66 -41.89
C TRP A 526 4.12 -33.89 -42.79
N VAL A 527 3.25 -34.86 -42.54
CA VAL A 527 3.08 -36.07 -43.35
C VAL A 527 2.10 -35.77 -44.48
N PHE A 528 2.57 -35.90 -45.72
CA PHE A 528 1.78 -35.72 -46.93
C PHE A 528 1.43 -37.09 -47.52
N THR A 529 0.15 -37.29 -47.86
CA THR A 529 -0.34 -38.53 -48.46
C THR A 529 -1.32 -38.24 -49.60
N GLY A 530 -1.42 -39.18 -50.55
CA GLY A 530 -2.26 -39.03 -51.73
C GLY A 530 -1.80 -37.88 -52.63
N THR A 531 -2.76 -37.10 -53.13
CA THR A 531 -2.53 -35.95 -54.02
C THR A 531 -2.30 -34.66 -53.22
N SER A 532 -1.21 -34.61 -52.44
CA SER A 532 -0.82 -33.45 -51.64
C SER A 532 0.69 -33.16 -51.71
N GLY A 533 1.10 -31.97 -51.28
CA GLY A 533 2.53 -31.60 -51.24
C GLY A 533 2.77 -30.15 -50.83
N ILE A 534 3.96 -29.63 -51.13
CA ILE A 534 4.36 -28.24 -50.89
C ILE A 534 4.54 -27.54 -52.24
N THR A 535 4.03 -26.32 -52.35
CA THR A 535 4.23 -25.44 -53.52
C THR A 535 4.98 -24.18 -53.11
N ALA A 536 5.92 -23.73 -53.93
CA ALA A 536 6.51 -22.40 -53.81
C ALA A 536 5.65 -21.34 -54.53
N ASN A 537 5.83 -20.08 -54.18
CA ASN A 537 5.24 -18.95 -54.91
C ASN A 537 5.70 -18.95 -56.37
N GLY A 538 4.77 -18.63 -57.29
CA GLY A 538 5.02 -18.56 -58.73
C GLY A 538 5.08 -19.92 -59.45
N SER A 539 4.65 -21.02 -58.80
CA SER A 539 4.63 -22.34 -59.43
C SER A 539 3.49 -22.50 -60.43
N VAL A 540 3.42 -23.63 -61.14
CA VAL A 540 2.28 -23.94 -62.02
C VAL A 540 0.92 -24.07 -61.28
N LEU A 541 0.94 -24.23 -59.94
CA LEU A 541 -0.27 -24.22 -59.11
C LEU A 541 -0.65 -22.82 -58.64
N THR A 542 0.34 -21.98 -58.33
CA THR A 542 0.14 -20.62 -57.78
C THR A 542 0.32 -19.51 -58.83
N THR A 543 0.51 -19.88 -60.10
CA THR A 543 0.72 -18.95 -61.22
C THR A 543 -0.49 -18.05 -61.38
N PRO A 544 -0.31 -16.72 -61.41
CA PRO A 544 -1.42 -15.78 -61.42
C PRO A 544 -2.26 -15.90 -62.69
N VAL A 545 -3.60 -15.89 -62.56
CA VAL A 545 -4.51 -15.71 -63.72
C VAL A 545 -4.53 -14.26 -64.21
N SER A 546 -4.12 -13.31 -63.37
CA SER A 546 -3.91 -11.89 -63.70
C SER A 546 -2.96 -11.25 -62.67
N PRO A 547 -2.35 -10.08 -62.95
CA PRO A 547 -1.56 -9.34 -61.96
C PRO A 547 -2.32 -9.01 -60.68
N ALA A 548 -3.66 -8.95 -60.76
CA ALA A 548 -4.55 -8.70 -59.62
C ALA A 548 -4.79 -9.93 -58.74
N ILE A 549 -4.66 -11.14 -59.29
CA ILE A 549 -5.01 -12.41 -58.66
C ILE A 549 -3.75 -13.26 -58.48
N GLN A 550 -3.00 -13.02 -57.40
CA GLN A 550 -1.82 -13.79 -57.02
C GLN A 550 -2.09 -14.62 -55.76
N ILE A 551 -1.66 -15.89 -55.77
CA ILE A 551 -1.76 -16.81 -54.63
C ILE A 551 -0.36 -16.99 -54.02
N ASN A 552 0.16 -15.93 -53.40
CA ASN A 552 1.42 -16.03 -52.66
C ASN A 552 1.15 -16.50 -51.22
N ALA A 553 2.00 -17.38 -50.71
CA ALA A 553 2.00 -17.81 -49.32
C ALA A 553 2.09 -16.61 -48.36
N PRO A 554 1.10 -16.44 -47.46
CA PRO A 554 1.08 -15.36 -46.46
C PRO A 554 2.24 -15.42 -45.45
N MET A 555 2.72 -16.60 -45.09
CA MET A 555 3.83 -16.81 -44.16
C MET A 555 5.04 -17.37 -44.90
N GLY A 556 5.87 -16.48 -45.46
CA GLY A 556 7.09 -16.88 -46.16
C GLY A 556 6.89 -16.99 -47.67
N SER A 557 7.31 -18.11 -48.25
CA SER A 557 7.41 -18.31 -49.71
C SER A 557 6.79 -19.61 -50.21
N ARG A 558 6.29 -20.47 -49.30
CA ARG A 558 5.77 -21.81 -49.57
C ARG A 558 4.44 -22.02 -48.85
N ALA A 559 3.63 -22.92 -49.38
CA ALA A 559 2.39 -23.36 -48.75
C ALA A 559 2.16 -24.85 -49.01
N ALA A 560 1.40 -25.51 -48.14
CA ALA A 560 0.90 -26.84 -48.44
C ALA A 560 -0.20 -26.75 -49.51
N TYR A 561 -0.31 -27.76 -50.35
CA TYR A 561 -1.45 -27.96 -51.22
C TYR A 561 -2.07 -29.35 -51.02
N ILE A 562 -3.40 -29.39 -51.11
CA ILE A 562 -4.21 -30.61 -51.16
C ILE A 562 -5.04 -30.55 -52.43
N LYS A 563 -4.91 -31.57 -53.28
CA LYS A 563 -5.67 -31.73 -54.51
C LYS A 563 -6.66 -32.90 -54.34
N ALA A 564 -7.92 -32.71 -54.73
CA ALA A 564 -9.01 -33.69 -54.60
C ALA A 564 -9.10 -34.30 -53.18
N THR A 565 -8.76 -35.58 -53.02
CA THR A 565 -8.82 -36.33 -51.74
C THR A 565 -7.47 -36.51 -51.06
N GLY A 566 -6.48 -35.66 -51.36
CA GLY A 566 -5.18 -35.67 -50.68
C GLY A 566 -5.29 -35.34 -49.20
N ARG A 567 -4.25 -35.64 -48.42
CA ARG A 567 -4.22 -35.42 -46.97
C ARG A 567 -2.86 -34.93 -46.49
N ILE A 568 -2.88 -33.98 -45.57
CA ILE A 568 -1.71 -33.58 -44.78
C ILE A 568 -2.00 -33.77 -43.29
N ALA A 569 -1.03 -34.22 -42.51
CA ALA A 569 -1.19 -34.41 -41.07
C ALA A 569 0.09 -34.12 -40.29
N GLN A 570 -0.03 -33.69 -39.04
CA GLN A 570 1.08 -33.55 -38.10
C GLN A 570 0.69 -34.10 -36.74
N THR A 571 1.60 -34.87 -36.14
CA THR A 571 1.55 -35.21 -34.72
C THR A 571 2.15 -34.08 -33.91
N PHE A 572 1.45 -33.63 -32.88
CA PHE A 572 1.90 -32.57 -31.97
C PHE A 572 1.58 -32.94 -30.53
N ASN A 573 2.27 -32.32 -29.58
CA ASN A 573 2.05 -32.56 -28.15
C ASN A 573 1.34 -31.37 -27.51
N VAL A 574 0.40 -31.67 -26.63
CA VAL A 574 -0.26 -30.72 -25.75
C VAL A 574 0.27 -30.92 -24.34
N GLY A 575 0.86 -29.87 -23.75
CA GLY A 575 1.44 -29.95 -22.42
C GLY A 575 0.42 -30.01 -21.28
N GLN A 576 -0.79 -29.49 -21.47
CA GLN A 576 -1.83 -29.40 -20.44
C GLN A 576 -3.21 -29.66 -21.02
N ALA A 577 -4.05 -30.39 -20.29
CA ALA A 577 -5.43 -30.58 -20.71
C ALA A 577 -6.20 -29.24 -20.71
N GLY A 578 -7.06 -29.02 -21.70
CA GLY A 578 -7.75 -27.75 -21.85
C GLY A 578 -8.61 -27.67 -23.11
N LYS A 579 -9.27 -26.52 -23.31
CA LYS A 579 -9.97 -26.20 -24.55
C LYS A 579 -9.07 -25.38 -25.46
N TYR A 580 -8.92 -25.81 -26.69
CA TYR A 580 -8.05 -25.20 -27.69
C TYR A 580 -8.82 -24.83 -28.94
N ILE A 581 -8.33 -23.82 -29.66
CA ILE A 581 -8.79 -23.46 -30.99
C ILE A 581 -7.66 -23.70 -31.99
N PHE A 582 -8.03 -24.12 -33.19
CA PHE A 582 -7.13 -24.17 -34.33
C PHE A 582 -7.50 -23.09 -35.32
N SER A 583 -6.51 -22.39 -35.85
CA SER A 583 -6.71 -21.40 -36.91
C SER A 583 -5.74 -21.64 -38.04
N PHE A 584 -6.15 -21.38 -39.28
CA PHE A 584 -5.31 -21.54 -40.45
C PHE A 584 -5.77 -20.62 -41.57
N LEU A 585 -4.91 -20.44 -42.56
CA LEU A 585 -5.20 -19.71 -43.78
C LEU A 585 -5.39 -20.70 -44.91
N ALA A 586 -6.42 -20.52 -45.73
CA ALA A 586 -6.58 -21.33 -46.93
C ALA A 586 -7.12 -20.56 -48.14
N ALA A 587 -6.70 -20.96 -49.33
CA ALA A 587 -7.12 -20.38 -50.60
C ALA A 587 -7.45 -21.49 -51.62
N PRO A 588 -8.48 -21.34 -52.46
CA PRO A 588 -8.66 -22.21 -53.61
C PRO A 588 -7.73 -21.80 -54.76
N ARG A 589 -7.31 -22.77 -55.57
CA ARG A 589 -6.64 -22.50 -56.86
C ARG A 589 -7.54 -21.70 -57.79
N THR A 590 -6.99 -20.74 -58.53
CA THR A 590 -7.77 -19.79 -59.34
C THR A 590 -7.81 -20.08 -60.84
N ASN A 591 -6.79 -20.75 -61.38
CA ASN A 591 -6.62 -21.00 -62.81
C ASN A 591 -7.34 -22.26 -63.33
N LEU A 592 -7.50 -23.30 -62.49
CA LEU A 592 -8.09 -24.59 -62.87
C LEU A 592 -8.93 -25.16 -61.69
N GLY A 593 -9.96 -25.96 -61.98
CA GLY A 593 -10.73 -26.75 -60.98
C GLY A 593 -12.06 -26.16 -60.47
N GLY A 594 -12.71 -26.87 -59.55
CA GLY A 594 -13.94 -26.53 -58.82
C GLY A 594 -13.69 -25.86 -57.47
N ILE A 595 -14.65 -26.00 -56.53
CA ILE A 595 -14.61 -25.41 -55.18
C ILE A 595 -14.09 -26.48 -54.19
N PRO A 596 -12.81 -26.45 -53.78
CA PRO A 596 -12.26 -27.44 -52.87
C PRO A 596 -12.86 -27.29 -51.47
N THR A 597 -13.00 -28.41 -50.77
CA THR A 597 -13.50 -28.47 -49.39
C THR A 597 -12.50 -29.23 -48.53
N LEU A 598 -12.20 -28.68 -47.36
CA LEU A 598 -11.27 -29.25 -46.38
C LEU A 598 -12.02 -29.75 -45.15
N SER A 599 -11.82 -31.01 -44.78
CA SER A 599 -12.22 -31.56 -43.49
C SER A 599 -11.02 -31.52 -42.54
N LEU A 600 -11.13 -30.73 -41.47
CA LEU A 600 -10.13 -30.68 -40.41
C LEU A 600 -10.47 -31.74 -39.36
N LYS A 601 -9.52 -32.63 -39.09
CA LYS A 601 -9.68 -33.73 -38.15
C LYS A 601 -8.65 -33.67 -37.04
N LEU A 602 -9.08 -34.04 -35.85
CA LEU A 602 -8.26 -34.21 -34.65
C LEU A 602 -8.41 -35.64 -34.16
N ASP A 603 -7.31 -36.38 -34.10
CA ASP A 603 -7.28 -37.81 -33.75
C ASP A 603 -8.27 -38.65 -34.58
N GLY A 604 -8.46 -38.27 -35.85
CA GLY A 604 -9.38 -38.93 -36.79
C GLY A 604 -10.83 -38.45 -36.71
N VAL A 605 -11.20 -37.63 -35.74
CA VAL A 605 -12.56 -37.06 -35.59
C VAL A 605 -12.64 -35.71 -36.30
N GLU A 606 -13.68 -35.50 -37.11
CA GLU A 606 -13.91 -34.21 -37.77
C GLU A 606 -14.28 -33.12 -36.76
N ILE A 607 -13.53 -32.03 -36.78
CA ILE A 607 -13.72 -30.84 -35.92
C ILE A 607 -14.05 -29.58 -36.72
N GLY A 608 -14.07 -29.66 -38.04
CA GLY A 608 -14.50 -28.58 -38.92
C GLY A 608 -14.52 -28.99 -40.39
N ASN A 609 -15.42 -28.38 -41.15
CA ASN A 609 -15.59 -28.60 -42.59
C ASN A 609 -15.68 -27.24 -43.28
N TYR A 610 -14.73 -26.97 -44.19
CA TYR A 610 -14.47 -25.63 -44.72
C TYR A 610 -14.50 -25.63 -46.25
N VAL A 611 -15.51 -25.00 -46.81
CA VAL A 611 -15.70 -24.81 -48.26
C VAL A 611 -14.96 -23.54 -48.71
N LEU A 612 -14.02 -23.66 -49.65
CA LEU A 612 -13.20 -22.53 -50.10
C LEU A 612 -13.84 -21.81 -51.30
N SER A 613 -14.48 -20.66 -51.05
CA SER A 613 -15.20 -19.92 -52.09
C SER A 613 -14.30 -19.34 -53.20
N ARG A 614 -14.78 -19.40 -54.45
CA ARG A 614 -14.15 -18.83 -55.65
C ARG A 614 -15.06 -17.75 -56.27
N THR A 615 -15.24 -16.60 -55.62
CA THR A 615 -16.01 -15.51 -56.25
C THR A 615 -15.12 -14.80 -57.29
N LEU A 616 -15.21 -15.21 -58.56
CA LEU A 616 -14.40 -14.69 -59.68
C LEU A 616 -14.75 -13.26 -60.13
N ALA A 617 -15.82 -12.66 -59.57
CA ALA A 617 -16.33 -11.36 -59.98
C ALA A 617 -15.82 -10.17 -59.14
N SER A 618 -15.07 -10.41 -58.06
CA SER A 618 -14.52 -9.35 -57.20
C SER A 618 -13.00 -9.43 -57.11
N SER A 619 -12.38 -8.38 -56.57
CA SER A 619 -10.95 -8.34 -56.22
C SER A 619 -10.47 -9.48 -55.30
N ASP A 620 -11.37 -10.36 -54.81
CA ASP A 620 -11.14 -11.38 -53.78
C ASP A 620 -10.83 -12.79 -54.32
N ALA A 621 -10.91 -13.03 -55.63
CA ALA A 621 -10.59 -14.34 -56.21
C ALA A 621 -9.15 -14.78 -55.86
N GLY A 622 -8.98 -15.98 -55.29
CA GLY A 622 -7.66 -16.56 -54.99
C GLY A 622 -6.94 -16.04 -53.75
N ARG A 623 -7.62 -15.26 -52.90
CA ARG A 623 -7.04 -14.81 -51.62
C ARG A 623 -7.05 -15.93 -50.59
N TYR A 624 -6.04 -15.95 -49.73
CA TYR A 624 -6.09 -16.71 -48.48
C TYR A 624 -7.12 -16.10 -47.54
N ASN A 625 -8.05 -16.91 -47.06
CA ASN A 625 -9.01 -16.57 -46.02
C ASN A 625 -8.61 -17.26 -44.72
N GLY A 626 -8.82 -16.59 -43.59
CA GLY A 626 -8.68 -17.21 -42.28
C GLY A 626 -9.86 -18.10 -41.93
N PHE A 627 -9.57 -19.17 -41.19
CA PHE A 627 -10.55 -20.09 -40.61
C PHE A 627 -10.19 -20.37 -39.15
N VAL A 628 -11.19 -20.60 -38.31
CA VAL A 628 -11.02 -20.96 -36.89
C VAL A 628 -12.03 -22.01 -36.48
N THR A 629 -11.62 -22.98 -35.67
CA THR A 629 -12.51 -23.99 -35.09
C THR A 629 -13.31 -23.41 -33.93
N LEU A 630 -14.40 -24.08 -33.56
CA LEU A 630 -14.92 -23.97 -32.20
C LEU A 630 -13.89 -24.54 -31.20
N PRO A 631 -13.94 -24.14 -29.91
CA PRO A 631 -13.09 -24.74 -28.89
C PRO A 631 -13.25 -26.26 -28.80
N VAL A 632 -12.15 -26.99 -28.88
CA VAL A 632 -12.10 -28.45 -28.76
C VAL A 632 -11.34 -28.83 -27.49
N ALA A 633 -11.86 -29.79 -26.72
CA ALA A 633 -11.18 -30.30 -25.54
C ALA A 633 -10.03 -31.24 -25.94
N LEU A 634 -8.85 -31.00 -25.39
CA LEU A 634 -7.67 -31.84 -25.54
C LEU A 634 -7.17 -32.30 -24.18
N THR A 635 -6.67 -33.54 -24.14
CA THR A 635 -5.91 -34.07 -23.00
C THR A 635 -4.46 -33.64 -23.10
N ALA A 636 -3.70 -33.76 -22.00
CA ALA A 636 -2.24 -33.67 -22.11
C ALA A 636 -1.71 -34.92 -22.85
N GLY A 637 -0.78 -34.75 -23.78
CA GLY A 637 -0.19 -35.83 -24.55
C GLY A 637 -0.13 -35.57 -26.06
N SER A 638 0.08 -36.64 -26.81
CA SER A 638 0.27 -36.62 -28.26
C SER A 638 -1.08 -36.68 -28.99
N HIS A 639 -1.26 -35.81 -29.98
CA HIS A 639 -2.45 -35.67 -30.80
C HIS A 639 -2.08 -35.54 -32.28
N VAL A 640 -3.00 -35.88 -33.18
CA VAL A 640 -2.81 -35.78 -34.64
C VAL A 640 -3.81 -34.79 -35.23
N LEU A 641 -3.32 -33.69 -35.80
CA LEU A 641 -4.11 -32.76 -36.61
C LEU A 641 -3.97 -33.14 -38.08
N ALA A 642 -5.08 -33.28 -38.81
CA ALA A 642 -5.08 -33.60 -40.23
C ALA A 642 -6.05 -32.72 -41.02
N PHE A 643 -5.63 -32.32 -42.22
CA PHE A 643 -6.53 -31.75 -43.23
C PHE A 643 -6.73 -32.80 -44.33
N ASP A 644 -7.97 -33.22 -44.51
CA ASP A 644 -8.38 -34.12 -45.58
C ASP A 644 -9.11 -33.30 -46.66
N GLY A 645 -8.70 -33.46 -47.92
CA GLY A 645 -9.51 -33.02 -49.05
C GLY A 645 -10.71 -33.95 -49.20
N VAL A 646 -11.91 -33.39 -49.37
CA VAL A 646 -13.17 -34.18 -49.48
C VAL A 646 -13.89 -34.00 -50.81
N THR A 647 -13.26 -33.32 -51.77
CA THR A 647 -13.83 -33.07 -53.10
C THR A 647 -13.33 -34.08 -54.13
N THR A 648 -14.20 -34.45 -55.06
CA THR A 648 -13.92 -35.47 -56.09
C THR A 648 -13.43 -34.89 -57.42
N GLY A 649 -13.44 -33.56 -57.60
CA GLY A 649 -12.91 -32.93 -58.80
C GLY A 649 -11.40 -33.06 -58.84
N ALA A 650 -10.88 -33.64 -59.93
CA ALA A 650 -9.46 -33.95 -60.06
C ALA A 650 -8.56 -32.71 -59.87
N GLU A 651 -9.00 -31.52 -60.31
CA GLU A 651 -8.25 -30.26 -60.20
C GLU A 651 -8.64 -29.37 -59.00
N ASP A 652 -9.45 -29.88 -58.07
CA ASP A 652 -9.87 -29.14 -56.88
C ASP A 652 -8.69 -29.03 -55.91
N THR A 653 -7.95 -27.91 -55.97
CA THR A 653 -6.76 -27.69 -55.16
C THR A 653 -6.99 -26.60 -54.11
N ALA A 654 -6.81 -26.96 -52.85
CA ALA A 654 -6.73 -26.06 -51.71
C ALA A 654 -5.26 -25.81 -51.34
N PHE A 655 -4.92 -24.56 -51.05
CA PHE A 655 -3.67 -24.17 -50.43
C PHE A 655 -3.89 -23.90 -48.94
N ILE A 656 -2.94 -24.28 -48.10
CA ILE A 656 -3.00 -24.13 -46.63
C ILE A 656 -1.69 -23.50 -46.15
N ASP A 657 -1.80 -22.51 -45.28
CA ASP A 657 -0.69 -21.79 -44.67
C ASP A 657 -1.05 -21.33 -43.23
N ASP A 658 -0.05 -20.96 -42.43
CA ASP A 658 -0.14 -20.44 -41.06
C ASP A 658 -1.07 -21.22 -40.11
N VAL A 659 -0.85 -22.53 -39.99
CA VAL A 659 -1.65 -23.40 -39.11
C VAL A 659 -1.22 -23.22 -37.65
N ARG A 660 -2.10 -22.67 -36.81
CA ARG A 660 -1.85 -22.39 -35.39
C ARG A 660 -2.80 -23.12 -34.45
N ILE A 661 -2.29 -23.32 -33.25
CA ILE A 661 -3.05 -23.75 -32.07
C ILE A 661 -2.93 -22.67 -30.98
N ALA A 662 -4.04 -22.37 -30.33
CA ALA A 662 -4.08 -21.48 -29.17
C ALA A 662 -5.05 -22.02 -28.12
N LEU A 663 -4.84 -21.66 -26.86
CA LEU A 663 -5.87 -21.86 -25.85
C LEU A 663 -7.12 -21.09 -26.25
N ALA A 664 -8.28 -21.68 -26.00
CA ALA A 664 -9.55 -21.04 -26.31
C ALA A 664 -9.75 -19.75 -25.49
N SER A 665 -9.08 -19.59 -24.34
CA SER A 665 -9.10 -18.37 -23.52
C SER A 665 -7.98 -17.37 -23.85
N SER A 666 -7.12 -17.65 -24.85
CA SER A 666 -6.09 -16.68 -25.27
C SER A 666 -6.73 -15.50 -25.99
N HIS A 667 -6.47 -14.29 -25.50
CA HIS A 667 -6.86 -13.05 -26.16
C HIS A 667 -6.11 -12.88 -27.48
N TYR A 668 -4.78 -13.06 -27.45
CA TYR A 668 -3.93 -12.92 -28.63
C TYR A 668 -4.28 -13.98 -29.69
N GLY A 669 -4.40 -15.25 -29.29
CA GLY A 669 -4.78 -16.35 -30.17
C GLY A 669 -6.13 -16.11 -30.84
N TYR A 670 -7.14 -15.68 -30.07
CA TYR A 670 -8.46 -15.34 -30.62
C TYR A 670 -8.39 -14.17 -31.60
N VAL A 671 -7.73 -13.07 -31.21
CA VAL A 671 -7.62 -11.86 -32.04
C VAL A 671 -6.93 -12.18 -33.36
N ARG A 672 -5.86 -12.96 -33.34
CA ARG A 672 -5.15 -13.35 -34.56
C ARG A 672 -5.98 -14.27 -35.46
N ALA A 673 -6.63 -15.28 -34.89
CA ALA A 673 -7.53 -16.14 -35.62
C ALA A 673 -8.67 -15.33 -36.29
N ARG A 674 -9.17 -14.28 -35.61
CA ARG A 674 -10.28 -13.47 -36.09
C ARG A 674 -9.87 -12.40 -37.10
N LEU A 675 -8.70 -11.78 -36.96
CA LEU A 675 -8.16 -10.83 -37.93
C LEU A 675 -7.99 -11.46 -39.32
N ALA A 676 -7.61 -12.74 -39.36
CA ALA A 676 -7.51 -13.50 -40.60
C ALA A 676 -8.87 -13.76 -41.28
N ILE A 677 -9.97 -13.86 -40.50
CA ILE A 677 -11.33 -14.07 -41.02
C ILE A 677 -11.95 -12.77 -41.54
N ASP A 678 -11.77 -11.66 -40.81
CA ASP A 678 -12.46 -10.41 -41.10
C ASP A 678 -11.75 -9.54 -42.17
N ASN A 679 -10.92 -10.16 -43.02
CA ASN A 679 -10.10 -9.50 -44.04
C ASN A 679 -9.37 -8.24 -43.51
N GLY A 680 -8.87 -8.33 -42.27
CA GLY A 680 -8.02 -7.28 -41.69
C GLY A 680 -8.73 -5.94 -41.60
N SER A 681 -10.07 -5.92 -41.59
CA SER A 681 -10.83 -4.72 -41.28
C SER A 681 -10.55 -4.35 -39.83
N ILE A 682 -9.57 -3.46 -39.63
CA ILE A 682 -9.05 -3.05 -38.32
C ILE A 682 -10.04 -2.07 -37.69
N ASN A 683 -11.12 -2.57 -37.12
CA ASN A 683 -11.96 -1.74 -36.25
C ASN A 683 -11.38 -1.71 -34.82
N GLY A 684 -10.15 -1.21 -34.67
CA GLY A 684 -9.51 -0.84 -33.40
C GLY A 684 -9.57 -1.91 -32.28
N ALA A 685 -9.65 -1.44 -31.02
CA ALA A 685 -9.73 -2.26 -29.81
C ALA A 685 -10.95 -3.20 -29.71
N SER A 686 -11.90 -3.15 -30.66
CA SER A 686 -13.16 -3.89 -30.62
C SER A 686 -12.98 -5.41 -30.51
N ARG A 687 -11.94 -5.97 -31.15
CA ARG A 687 -11.65 -7.41 -31.05
C ARG A 687 -11.09 -7.82 -29.69
N ASN A 688 -10.33 -6.94 -29.05
CA ASN A 688 -9.85 -7.16 -27.68
C ASN A 688 -11.01 -7.14 -26.69
N ILE A 689 -11.96 -6.21 -26.89
CA ILE A 689 -13.18 -6.12 -26.08
C ILE A 689 -14.04 -7.37 -26.27
N GLU A 690 -14.26 -7.81 -27.50
CA GLU A 690 -15.02 -9.01 -27.85
C GLU A 690 -14.46 -10.28 -27.18
N THR A 691 -13.14 -10.49 -27.24
CA THR A 691 -12.51 -11.66 -26.58
C THR A 691 -12.60 -11.59 -25.06
N TRP A 692 -12.51 -10.39 -24.46
CA TRP A 692 -12.69 -10.22 -23.02
C TRP A 692 -14.09 -10.63 -22.58
N TRP A 693 -15.13 -10.14 -23.25
CA TRP A 693 -16.51 -10.54 -22.94
C TRP A 693 -16.69 -12.05 -23.08
N ARG A 694 -16.15 -12.64 -24.16
CA ARG A 694 -16.20 -14.08 -24.37
C ARG A 694 -15.56 -14.86 -23.22
N ASN A 695 -14.33 -14.50 -22.83
CA ASN A 695 -13.56 -15.23 -21.81
C ASN A 695 -14.15 -15.03 -20.42
N SER A 696 -14.54 -13.80 -20.05
CA SER A 696 -15.21 -13.51 -18.79
C SER A 696 -16.54 -14.25 -18.67
N ILE A 697 -17.30 -14.44 -19.75
CA ILE A 697 -18.60 -15.10 -19.70
C ILE A 697 -18.50 -16.63 -19.82
N THR A 698 -17.61 -17.17 -20.66
CA THR A 698 -17.61 -18.60 -21.03
C THR A 698 -16.33 -19.37 -20.68
N GLY A 699 -15.25 -18.69 -20.26
CA GLY A 699 -13.99 -19.34 -19.91
C GLY A 699 -14.12 -20.27 -18.71
N ASP A 700 -13.32 -21.34 -18.70
CA ASP A 700 -13.25 -22.31 -17.59
C ASP A 700 -12.26 -21.83 -16.50
N ASP A 701 -11.28 -21.00 -16.87
CA ASP A 701 -10.22 -20.42 -16.05
C ASP A 701 -10.66 -19.12 -15.35
N GLN A 702 -11.88 -19.11 -14.81
CA GLN A 702 -12.53 -17.89 -14.29
C GLN A 702 -11.71 -17.12 -13.26
N LEU A 703 -11.07 -17.82 -12.31
CA LEU A 703 -10.25 -17.14 -11.31
C LEU A 703 -9.07 -16.42 -11.95
N ARG A 704 -8.44 -17.04 -12.96
CA ARG A 704 -7.30 -16.46 -13.67
C ARG A 704 -7.72 -15.20 -14.42
N GLN A 705 -8.85 -15.26 -15.13
CA GLN A 705 -9.42 -14.13 -15.85
C GLN A 705 -9.82 -12.99 -14.89
N ARG A 706 -10.40 -13.33 -13.73
CA ARG A 706 -10.83 -12.34 -12.71
C ARG A 706 -9.63 -11.62 -12.11
N VAL A 707 -8.54 -12.35 -11.80
CA VAL A 707 -7.29 -11.78 -11.30
C VAL A 707 -6.57 -10.97 -12.39
N ALA A 708 -6.53 -11.44 -13.63
CA ALA A 708 -5.96 -10.69 -14.76
C ALA A 708 -6.70 -9.37 -14.99
N PHE A 709 -8.02 -9.34 -14.84
CA PHE A 709 -8.79 -8.10 -14.87
C PHE A 709 -8.42 -7.16 -13.72
N ALA A 710 -8.26 -7.67 -12.49
CA ALA A 710 -7.77 -6.85 -11.38
C ALA A 710 -6.35 -6.29 -11.65
N LEU A 711 -5.45 -7.11 -12.18
CA LEU A 711 -4.09 -6.69 -12.55
C LEU A 711 -4.10 -5.64 -13.68
N ALA A 712 -4.97 -5.77 -14.68
CA ALA A 712 -5.10 -4.80 -15.77
C ALA A 712 -5.60 -3.42 -15.29
N GLN A 713 -6.23 -3.37 -14.12
CA GLN A 713 -6.63 -2.13 -13.46
C GLN A 713 -5.54 -1.54 -12.55
N ILE A 714 -4.46 -2.28 -12.28
CA ILE A 714 -3.27 -1.82 -11.56
C ILE A 714 -2.20 -1.43 -12.58
N PHE A 715 -1.83 -2.34 -13.47
CA PHE A 715 -0.88 -2.12 -14.56
C PHE A 715 -1.63 -1.63 -15.81
N VAL A 716 -2.03 -0.37 -15.77
CA VAL A 716 -2.95 0.21 -16.76
C VAL A 716 -2.25 0.47 -18.09
N VAL A 717 -2.87 -0.01 -19.17
CA VAL A 717 -2.64 0.46 -20.55
C VAL A 717 -4.00 0.71 -21.20
N SER A 718 -4.11 1.75 -22.04
CA SER A 718 -5.40 2.16 -22.59
C SER A 718 -5.39 2.36 -24.10
N ALA A 719 -6.36 1.74 -24.77
CA ALA A 719 -6.67 1.96 -26.17
C ALA A 719 -7.46 3.26 -26.42
N GLN A 720 -7.74 4.07 -25.38
CA GLN A 720 -8.14 5.46 -25.59
C GLN A 720 -6.95 6.33 -26.04
N ASP A 721 -5.74 5.97 -25.65
CA ASP A 721 -4.54 6.64 -26.14
C ASP A 721 -4.36 6.39 -27.64
N GLY A 722 -4.24 7.47 -28.44
CA GLY A 722 -4.15 7.38 -29.90
C GLY A 722 -2.91 6.66 -30.42
N THR A 723 -1.87 6.52 -29.59
CA THR A 723 -0.60 5.89 -29.94
C THR A 723 -0.55 4.39 -29.62
N VAL A 724 -1.46 3.95 -28.74
CA VAL A 724 -1.78 2.55 -28.42
C VAL A 724 -2.94 2.04 -29.27
N ASN A 725 -3.91 2.90 -29.59
CA ASN A 725 -5.06 2.57 -30.41
C ASN A 725 -4.62 2.04 -31.80
N GLY A 726 -5.22 0.95 -32.26
CA GLY A 726 -4.84 0.25 -33.49
C GLY A 726 -3.75 -0.82 -33.32
N ARG A 727 -3.12 -0.94 -32.15
CA ARG A 727 -2.18 -2.04 -31.83
C ARG A 727 -2.89 -3.24 -31.21
N THR A 728 -3.92 -3.73 -31.90
CA THR A 728 -4.87 -4.73 -31.35
C THR A 728 -4.17 -6.01 -30.87
N GLU A 729 -3.28 -6.59 -31.68
CA GLU A 729 -2.51 -7.79 -31.33
C GLU A 729 -1.62 -7.54 -30.09
N ALA A 730 -0.95 -6.39 -30.01
CA ALA A 730 -0.07 -6.05 -28.87
C ALA A 730 -0.86 -5.88 -27.56
N LEU A 731 -2.04 -5.28 -27.61
CA LEU A 731 -2.94 -5.16 -26.45
C LEU A 731 -3.46 -6.52 -26.00
N ALA A 732 -3.77 -7.42 -26.94
CA ALA A 732 -4.20 -8.78 -26.64
C ALA A 732 -3.05 -9.58 -25.99
N ASN A 733 -1.83 -9.44 -26.50
CA ASN A 733 -0.63 -10.07 -25.94
C ASN A 733 -0.33 -9.55 -24.53
N TYR A 734 -0.49 -8.25 -24.28
CA TYR A 734 -0.35 -7.68 -22.94
C TYR A 734 -1.34 -8.27 -21.95
N HIS A 735 -2.60 -8.46 -22.35
CA HIS A 735 -3.58 -9.09 -21.48
C HIS A 735 -3.27 -10.55 -21.21
N ASP A 736 -2.85 -11.31 -22.23
CA ASP A 736 -2.44 -12.69 -22.05
C ASP A 736 -1.23 -12.81 -21.12
N MET A 737 -0.29 -11.85 -21.16
CA MET A 737 0.83 -11.76 -20.23
C MET A 737 0.36 -11.56 -18.78
N LEU A 738 -0.67 -10.73 -18.54
CA LEU A 738 -1.30 -10.60 -17.21
C LEU A 738 -2.04 -11.88 -16.79
N VAL A 739 -2.74 -12.56 -17.71
CA VAL A 739 -3.42 -13.85 -17.48
C VAL A 739 -2.42 -14.93 -17.08
N ASP A 740 -1.29 -15.02 -17.77
CA ASP A 740 -0.23 -15.99 -17.48
C ASP A 740 0.42 -15.74 -16.12
N ASN A 741 0.56 -14.47 -15.71
CA ASN A 741 1.17 -14.08 -14.45
C ASN A 741 0.20 -13.91 -13.28
N ALA A 742 -1.11 -14.11 -13.49
CA ALA A 742 -2.13 -13.99 -12.45
C ALA A 742 -1.81 -14.81 -11.19
N PHE A 743 -1.15 -15.97 -11.36
CA PHE A 743 -0.72 -16.86 -10.27
C PHE A 743 0.82 -17.01 -10.21
N GLY A 744 1.56 -16.14 -10.89
CA GLY A 744 3.02 -16.16 -10.97
C GLY A 744 3.69 -15.48 -9.78
N ASN A 745 4.92 -15.01 -9.99
CA ASN A 745 5.63 -14.21 -9.01
C ASN A 745 5.57 -12.72 -9.39
N PHE A 746 5.24 -11.85 -8.43
CA PHE A 746 5.13 -10.41 -8.64
C PHE A 746 6.40 -9.79 -9.23
N ARG A 747 7.59 -10.27 -8.86
CA ARG A 747 8.87 -9.78 -9.40
C ARG A 747 9.01 -10.03 -10.90
N ALA A 748 8.55 -11.20 -11.36
CA ALA A 748 8.56 -11.55 -12.78
C ALA A 748 7.52 -10.71 -13.53
N LEU A 749 6.29 -10.63 -13.01
CA LEU A 749 5.22 -9.78 -13.52
C LEU A 749 5.67 -8.33 -13.71
N LEU A 750 6.31 -7.72 -12.70
CA LEU A 750 6.79 -6.34 -12.77
C LEU A 750 7.80 -6.12 -13.91
N ARG A 751 8.72 -7.08 -14.11
CA ARG A 751 9.70 -7.00 -15.22
C ARG A 751 9.05 -7.13 -16.57
N GLU A 752 8.11 -8.05 -16.70
CA GLU A 752 7.42 -8.30 -17.97
C GLU A 752 6.53 -7.12 -18.36
N VAL A 753 5.81 -6.53 -17.40
CA VAL A 753 5.11 -5.26 -17.61
C VAL A 753 6.08 -4.17 -18.05
N THR A 754 7.23 -4.04 -17.38
CA THR A 754 8.27 -3.05 -17.72
C THR A 754 8.76 -3.18 -19.16
N LEU A 755 9.00 -4.41 -19.62
CA LEU A 755 9.57 -4.65 -20.95
C LEU A 755 8.52 -4.86 -22.04
N HIS A 756 7.23 -4.84 -21.71
CA HIS A 756 6.22 -5.05 -22.73
C HIS A 756 6.12 -3.81 -23.65
N PRO A 757 6.21 -3.95 -24.99
CA PRO A 757 6.21 -2.81 -25.92
C PRO A 757 5.02 -1.86 -25.79
N ILE A 758 3.83 -2.38 -25.45
CA ILE A 758 2.63 -1.55 -25.26
C ILE A 758 2.69 -0.69 -23.99
N MET A 759 3.26 -1.19 -22.90
CA MET A 759 3.48 -0.41 -21.67
C MET A 759 4.58 0.63 -21.93
N GLY A 760 5.67 0.20 -22.58
CA GLY A 760 6.73 1.10 -22.99
C GLY A 760 6.23 2.20 -23.94
N GLN A 761 5.25 1.92 -24.79
CA GLN A 761 4.57 2.95 -25.58
C GLN A 761 3.74 3.90 -24.72
N TYR A 762 2.88 3.34 -23.87
CA TYR A 762 1.88 4.09 -23.13
C TYR A 762 2.49 5.08 -22.13
N LEU A 763 3.63 4.74 -21.53
CA LEU A 763 4.34 5.56 -20.55
C LEU A 763 5.67 6.11 -21.08
N ASN A 764 5.83 6.18 -22.41
CA ASN A 764 6.96 6.79 -23.11
C ASN A 764 8.35 6.28 -22.70
N MET A 765 8.45 5.05 -22.18
CA MET A 765 9.73 4.38 -21.93
C MET A 765 10.37 3.89 -23.24
N ARG A 766 9.55 3.50 -24.23
CA ARG A 766 10.07 2.99 -25.50
C ARG A 766 10.78 4.11 -26.26
N GLY A 767 12.04 3.87 -26.59
CA GLY A 767 12.89 4.84 -27.28
C GLY A 767 13.41 5.95 -26.37
N ASN A 768 13.22 5.85 -25.05
CA ASN A 768 13.76 6.79 -24.08
C ASN A 768 15.30 6.83 -24.19
N THR A 769 15.87 8.03 -24.27
CA THR A 769 17.29 8.23 -24.52
C THR A 769 18.01 8.73 -23.28
N LYS A 770 19.28 8.33 -23.12
CA LYS A 770 20.21 8.96 -22.18
C LYS A 770 20.28 10.48 -22.38
N PRO A 771 20.74 11.24 -21.36
CA PRO A 771 20.93 12.68 -21.51
C PRO A 771 21.88 13.01 -22.67
N LEU A 772 21.47 13.90 -23.57
CA LEU A 772 22.30 14.35 -24.71
C LEU A 772 23.33 15.42 -24.29
N SER A 773 23.03 16.19 -23.24
CA SER A 773 23.89 17.20 -22.62
C SER A 773 23.38 17.50 -21.20
N PRO A 774 24.24 17.91 -20.24
CA PRO A 774 23.81 18.31 -18.89
C PRO A 774 22.75 19.43 -18.86
N LEU A 775 22.60 20.18 -19.95
CA LEU A 775 21.76 21.38 -20.00
C LEU A 775 20.46 21.25 -20.82
N PHE A 776 20.25 20.17 -21.60
CA PHE A 776 19.19 20.21 -22.64
C PHE A 776 18.33 18.95 -22.85
N THR A 777 18.58 17.79 -22.20
CA THR A 777 17.60 16.68 -22.25
C THR A 777 17.79 15.72 -21.07
N ALA A 778 16.84 15.70 -20.13
CA ALA A 778 16.74 14.64 -19.11
C ALA A 778 16.01 13.41 -19.69
N PRO A 779 16.25 12.19 -19.17
CA PRO A 779 15.47 11.01 -19.56
C PRO A 779 13.99 11.20 -19.22
N ASN A 780 13.10 10.57 -19.99
CA ASN A 780 11.67 10.59 -19.67
C ASN A 780 11.40 9.84 -18.36
N GLU A 781 10.72 10.50 -17.41
CA GLU A 781 10.47 9.98 -16.07
C GLU A 781 9.12 9.29 -15.88
N ASN A 782 8.21 9.34 -16.86
CA ASN A 782 6.83 8.87 -16.71
C ASN A 782 6.80 7.41 -16.24
N TYR A 783 7.43 6.49 -16.97
CA TYR A 783 7.47 5.09 -16.52
C TYR A 783 8.12 4.91 -15.13
N ALA A 784 9.18 5.66 -14.81
CA ALA A 784 9.84 5.58 -13.52
C ALA A 784 8.93 6.00 -12.36
N ARG A 785 8.09 7.01 -12.57
CA ARG A 785 7.11 7.46 -11.59
C ARG A 785 5.99 6.47 -11.44
N GLU A 786 5.44 5.98 -12.54
CA GLU A 786 4.25 5.13 -12.53
C GLU A 786 4.59 3.77 -11.94
N VAL A 787 5.76 3.21 -12.28
CA VAL A 787 6.22 1.93 -11.73
C VAL A 787 6.41 2.00 -10.22
N LEU A 788 6.89 3.13 -9.70
CA LEU A 788 7.08 3.33 -8.25
C LEU A 788 5.77 3.71 -7.55
N GLN A 789 5.12 4.77 -8.00
CA GLN A 789 3.97 5.40 -7.38
C GLN A 789 2.68 4.58 -7.48
N LEU A 790 2.37 4.03 -8.66
CA LEU A 790 1.07 3.43 -8.94
C LEU A 790 1.13 1.91 -8.95
N PHE A 791 2.25 1.36 -9.41
CA PHE A 791 2.35 -0.08 -9.69
C PHE A 791 3.10 -0.87 -8.62
N SER A 792 3.74 -0.24 -7.62
CA SER A 792 4.54 -1.00 -6.64
C SER A 792 4.61 -0.42 -5.22
N VAL A 793 5.23 0.74 -5.01
CA VAL A 793 5.61 1.21 -3.66
C VAL A 793 4.71 2.30 -3.10
N GLY A 794 4.05 3.09 -3.94
CA GLY A 794 3.28 4.25 -3.48
C GLY A 794 4.15 5.43 -3.05
N LEU A 795 3.51 6.54 -2.67
CA LEU A 795 4.17 7.81 -2.34
C LEU A 795 4.74 7.88 -0.92
N ASN A 796 4.18 7.12 0.01
CA ASN A 796 4.53 7.18 1.42
C ASN A 796 4.78 5.79 1.97
N THR A 797 5.74 5.68 2.88
CA THR A 797 6.05 4.42 3.57
C THR A 797 4.83 3.92 4.35
N LEU A 798 4.62 2.62 4.28
CA LEU A 798 3.49 1.93 4.88
C LEU A 798 3.99 1.02 5.98
N TRP A 799 3.17 0.87 7.01
CA TRP A 799 3.25 -0.28 7.88
C TRP A 799 2.76 -1.55 7.16
N PRO A 800 3.12 -2.76 7.64
CA PRO A 800 2.69 -4.01 7.03
C PRO A 800 1.16 -4.19 6.93
N ASP A 801 0.38 -3.47 7.75
CA ASP A 801 -1.09 -3.45 7.71
C ASP A 801 -1.66 -2.44 6.68
N GLY A 802 -0.80 -1.77 5.92
CA GLY A 802 -1.15 -0.78 4.91
C GLY A 802 -1.54 0.59 5.46
N THR A 803 -1.38 0.84 6.76
CA THR A 803 -1.52 2.19 7.35
C THR A 803 -0.26 3.02 7.11
N LEU A 804 -0.39 4.35 7.17
CA LEU A 804 0.75 5.23 6.95
C LEU A 804 1.75 5.17 8.11
N LYS A 805 3.03 5.09 7.78
CA LYS A 805 4.10 5.29 8.76
C LYS A 805 4.41 6.78 8.91
N LEU A 806 4.27 7.26 10.14
CA LEU A 806 4.48 8.68 10.49
C LEU A 806 5.87 8.88 11.12
N GLY A 807 6.47 10.05 10.87
CA GLY A 807 7.67 10.53 11.54
C GLY A 807 7.36 11.03 12.96
N THR A 808 8.38 11.41 13.70
CA THR A 808 8.23 11.99 15.06
C THR A 808 7.47 13.33 15.06
N ASP A 809 7.38 13.96 13.89
CA ASP A 809 6.57 15.15 13.60
C ASP A 809 5.08 14.83 13.37
N GLY A 810 4.68 13.55 13.37
CA GLY A 810 3.31 13.12 13.08
C GLY A 810 2.95 13.15 11.59
N LEU A 811 3.92 13.38 10.70
CA LEU A 811 3.71 13.46 9.25
C LEU A 811 4.13 12.17 8.54
N PRO A 812 3.46 11.77 7.44
CA PRO A 812 3.86 10.63 6.63
C PRO A 812 5.29 10.75 6.08
N ILE A 813 6.02 9.63 6.13
CA ILE A 813 7.38 9.55 5.58
C ILE A 813 7.30 9.18 4.08
N PRO A 814 7.83 10.00 3.15
CA PRO A 814 7.81 9.68 1.72
C PRO A 814 8.68 8.46 1.40
N THR A 815 8.29 7.68 0.38
CA THR A 815 9.06 6.50 -0.08
C THR A 815 10.34 6.88 -0.82
N TYR A 816 10.34 8.03 -1.51
CA TYR A 816 11.44 8.51 -2.32
C TYR A 816 11.38 10.02 -2.55
N ASP A 817 12.49 10.57 -3.03
CA ASP A 817 12.63 11.95 -3.49
C ASP A 817 12.78 12.00 -5.03
N GLN A 818 12.88 13.21 -5.59
CA GLN A 818 13.04 13.42 -7.03
C GLN A 818 14.29 12.73 -7.61
N SER A 819 15.40 12.72 -6.85
CA SER A 819 16.66 12.15 -7.34
C SER A 819 16.60 10.63 -7.53
N VAL A 820 15.71 9.95 -6.81
CA VAL A 820 15.43 8.52 -7.03
C VAL A 820 14.67 8.31 -8.34
N ILE A 821 13.67 9.14 -8.64
CA ILE A 821 12.94 9.09 -9.92
C ILE A 821 13.92 9.23 -11.09
N GLU A 822 14.79 10.23 -11.04
CA GLU A 822 15.82 10.45 -12.06
C GLU A 822 16.74 9.23 -12.21
N GLY A 823 17.15 8.61 -11.10
CA GLY A 823 17.96 7.40 -11.11
C GLY A 823 17.28 6.22 -11.81
N PHE A 824 16.01 5.97 -11.51
CA PHE A 824 15.21 4.95 -12.21
C PHE A 824 14.99 5.31 -13.69
N ALA A 825 14.69 6.57 -14.02
CA ALA A 825 14.52 7.02 -15.39
C ALA A 825 15.78 6.76 -16.23
N ASN A 826 16.97 6.90 -15.64
CA ASN A 826 18.23 6.52 -16.28
C ASN A 826 18.37 5.01 -16.55
N VAL A 827 17.87 4.14 -15.65
CA VAL A 827 17.81 2.67 -15.89
C VAL A 827 16.92 2.33 -17.09
N PHE A 828 15.86 3.11 -17.29
CA PHE A 828 14.86 2.87 -18.33
C PHE A 828 15.20 3.51 -19.69
N THR A 829 16.44 3.95 -19.88
CA THR A 829 16.93 4.43 -21.18
C THR A 829 17.42 3.28 -22.07
N GLY A 830 17.29 3.43 -23.39
CA GLY A 830 17.79 2.47 -24.37
C GLY A 830 16.83 1.34 -24.75
N TRP A 831 15.70 1.17 -24.08
CA TRP A 831 14.74 0.10 -24.39
C TRP A 831 13.88 0.43 -25.61
N ASN A 832 13.84 -0.45 -26.62
CA ASN A 832 13.05 -0.27 -27.85
C ASN A 832 12.50 -1.58 -28.40
N LEU A 833 11.70 -1.53 -29.48
CA LEU A 833 11.22 -2.72 -30.17
C LEU A 833 12.37 -3.61 -30.62
N ASP A 834 12.23 -4.92 -30.46
CA ASP A 834 13.17 -5.87 -31.04
C ASP A 834 12.85 -6.05 -32.53
N THR A 835 13.68 -5.49 -33.40
CA THR A 835 13.56 -5.62 -34.86
C THR A 835 14.37 -6.79 -35.43
N THR A 836 15.18 -7.45 -34.59
CA THR A 836 16.16 -8.47 -34.97
C THR A 836 15.67 -9.90 -34.75
N THR A 837 14.84 -10.15 -33.73
CA THR A 837 14.38 -11.50 -33.37
C THR A 837 12.88 -11.72 -33.61
N GLY A 838 12.17 -10.71 -34.14
CA GLY A 838 10.73 -10.76 -34.34
C GLY A 838 10.28 -11.93 -35.21
N THR A 839 9.26 -12.67 -34.75
CA THR A 839 8.67 -13.78 -35.52
C THR A 839 7.94 -13.22 -36.74
N VAL A 840 8.08 -13.87 -37.90
CA VAL A 840 7.34 -13.47 -39.10
C VAL A 840 5.86 -13.78 -38.94
N VAL A 841 5.00 -12.78 -39.11
CA VAL A 841 3.54 -12.89 -38.97
C VAL A 841 2.83 -12.37 -40.21
N PRO A 842 1.74 -13.03 -40.64
CA PRO A 842 0.90 -12.49 -41.70
C PRO A 842 0.11 -11.27 -41.21
N TYR A 843 -0.04 -10.29 -42.08
CA TYR A 843 -0.88 -9.10 -41.91
C TYR A 843 -1.50 -8.73 -43.26
N LEU A 844 -2.68 -8.09 -43.23
CA LEU A 844 -3.33 -7.61 -44.44
C LEU A 844 -2.93 -6.18 -44.74
N ASN A 845 -2.57 -5.91 -46.00
CA ASN A 845 -2.28 -4.56 -46.47
C ASN A 845 -2.86 -4.28 -47.85
N ASP A 846 -3.04 -2.99 -48.11
CA ASP A 846 -3.41 -2.46 -49.42
C ASP A 846 -2.15 -2.47 -50.31
N VAL A 847 -2.22 -3.23 -51.40
CA VAL A 847 -1.14 -3.36 -52.39
C VAL A 847 -1.61 -2.70 -53.67
N THR A 848 -0.88 -1.69 -54.13
CA THR A 848 -1.10 -1.10 -55.45
C THR A 848 -0.52 -2.02 -56.52
N ILE A 849 -1.37 -2.42 -57.47
CA ILE A 849 -1.01 -3.23 -58.63
C ILE A 849 -1.16 -2.41 -59.90
N THR A 850 -0.29 -2.65 -60.87
CA THR A 850 -0.44 -2.11 -62.23
C THR A 850 -1.17 -3.15 -63.08
N ASN A 851 -2.29 -2.74 -63.67
CA ASN A 851 -3.08 -3.55 -64.58
C ASN A 851 -2.41 -3.64 -65.96
N PRO A 852 -2.75 -4.66 -66.78
CA PRO A 852 -2.20 -4.81 -68.12
C PRO A 852 -2.46 -3.62 -69.07
N ASP A 853 -3.46 -2.78 -68.77
CA ASP A 853 -3.80 -1.56 -69.50
C ASP A 853 -3.02 -0.30 -69.02
N GLY A 854 -2.11 -0.46 -68.05
CA GLY A 854 -1.31 0.62 -67.46
C GLY A 854 -2.00 1.36 -66.31
N THR A 855 -3.24 1.05 -65.96
CA THR A 855 -3.94 1.65 -64.81
C THR A 855 -3.48 1.03 -63.48
N SER A 856 -3.69 1.72 -62.35
CA SER A 856 -3.43 1.16 -61.02
C SER A 856 -4.71 0.76 -60.31
N SER A 857 -4.70 -0.39 -59.64
CA SER A 857 -5.76 -0.84 -58.73
C SER A 857 -5.19 -1.10 -57.34
N VAL A 858 -5.99 -0.89 -56.30
CA VAL A 858 -5.62 -1.24 -54.93
C VAL A 858 -6.30 -2.56 -54.58
N VAL A 859 -5.51 -3.56 -54.23
CA VAL A 859 -6.00 -4.87 -53.78
C VAL A 859 -5.49 -5.17 -52.38
N ARG A 860 -6.36 -5.70 -51.52
CA ARG A 860 -5.94 -6.19 -50.20
C ARG A 860 -5.30 -7.56 -50.33
N ARG A 861 -4.09 -7.70 -49.82
CA ARG A 861 -3.34 -8.97 -49.84
C ARG A 861 -2.77 -9.27 -48.48
N MET A 862 -2.69 -10.57 -48.16
CA MET A 862 -2.01 -11.03 -46.97
C MET A 862 -0.51 -11.10 -47.26
N GLN A 863 0.27 -10.37 -46.48
CA GLN A 863 1.73 -10.29 -46.57
C GLN A 863 2.34 -10.65 -45.22
N SER A 864 3.65 -10.82 -45.18
CA SER A 864 4.40 -11.09 -43.95
C SER A 864 5.12 -9.85 -43.40
N ARG A 865 5.16 -9.67 -42.08
CA ARG A 865 5.99 -8.67 -41.37
C ARG A 865 6.67 -9.29 -40.15
N ASN A 866 7.70 -8.65 -39.61
CA ASN A 866 8.25 -9.04 -38.30
C ASN A 866 7.29 -8.58 -37.19
N ASP A 867 6.93 -9.48 -36.28
CA ASP A 867 6.22 -9.15 -35.04
C ASP A 867 7.21 -8.59 -34.03
N THR A 868 7.19 -7.26 -33.89
CA THR A 868 8.06 -6.52 -32.98
C THR A 868 7.32 -6.02 -31.73
N TRP A 869 6.03 -6.33 -31.61
CA TRP A 869 5.13 -5.79 -30.57
C TRP A 869 4.68 -6.81 -29.54
N SER A 870 4.81 -8.10 -29.84
CA SER A 870 4.51 -9.20 -28.91
C SER A 870 5.76 -9.74 -28.20
N ALA A 871 6.95 -9.31 -28.61
CA ALA A 871 8.22 -9.66 -27.97
C ALA A 871 8.60 -8.60 -26.93
N PRO A 872 9.29 -8.96 -25.83
CA PRO A 872 9.85 -7.98 -24.90
C PRO A 872 10.77 -6.98 -25.63
N MET A 873 10.75 -5.73 -25.21
CA MET A 873 11.67 -4.70 -25.70
C MET A 873 13.13 -5.13 -25.49
N SER A 874 13.98 -4.80 -26.46
CA SER A 874 15.42 -5.06 -26.44
C SER A 874 16.21 -3.77 -26.25
N VAL A 875 17.50 -3.91 -25.93
CA VAL A 875 18.39 -2.78 -25.63
C VAL A 875 18.99 -2.23 -26.92
N ASN A 876 18.80 -0.94 -27.15
CA ASN A 876 19.60 -0.12 -28.05
C ASN A 876 20.74 0.55 -27.26
N ALA A 877 21.93 -0.04 -27.36
CA ALA A 877 23.13 0.40 -26.66
C ALA A 877 23.48 1.89 -26.82
N ALA A 878 23.17 2.50 -27.97
CA ALA A 878 23.50 3.91 -28.23
C ALA A 878 22.79 4.87 -27.26
N ASN A 879 21.63 4.45 -26.76
CA ASN A 879 20.72 5.27 -25.98
C ASN A 879 20.74 4.95 -24.48
N VAL A 880 21.53 3.98 -24.02
CA VAL A 880 21.65 3.60 -22.61
C VAL A 880 22.46 4.64 -21.83
N SER A 881 21.95 5.06 -20.68
CA SER A 881 22.64 5.96 -19.76
C SER A 881 23.69 5.22 -18.93
N THR A 882 24.93 5.71 -18.94
CA THR A 882 26.04 5.14 -18.17
C THR A 882 26.36 5.93 -16.90
N SER A 883 25.55 6.93 -16.56
CA SER A 883 25.69 7.71 -15.33
C SER A 883 25.41 6.87 -14.09
N SER A 884 25.83 7.39 -12.93
CA SER A 884 25.45 6.84 -11.63
C SER A 884 23.95 6.99 -11.40
N LYS A 885 23.30 6.00 -10.78
CA LYS A 885 21.85 5.95 -10.62
C LYS A 885 21.49 5.70 -9.16
N LYS A 886 20.81 6.65 -8.52
CA LYS A 886 20.29 6.52 -7.15
C LYS A 886 18.94 5.82 -7.20
N LEU A 887 18.77 4.76 -6.42
CA LEU A 887 17.55 3.96 -6.32
C LEU A 887 16.92 4.12 -4.92
N LEU A 888 15.87 3.33 -4.63
CA LEU A 888 15.21 3.34 -3.32
C LEU A 888 16.17 2.92 -2.21
N ASN A 889 15.86 3.33 -0.97
CA ASN A 889 16.60 2.95 0.24
C ASN A 889 18.09 3.33 0.20
N GLY A 890 18.45 4.41 -0.51
CA GLY A 890 19.82 4.91 -0.61
C GLY A 890 20.77 4.04 -1.46
N VAL A 891 20.27 3.01 -2.14
CA VAL A 891 21.06 2.17 -3.04
C VAL A 891 21.53 3.00 -4.23
N THR A 892 22.80 2.85 -4.65
CA THR A 892 23.35 3.52 -5.82
C THR A 892 24.03 2.52 -6.74
N ILE A 893 23.63 2.51 -8.02
CA ILE A 893 24.36 1.84 -9.10
C ILE A 893 25.45 2.81 -9.55
N ALA A 894 26.72 2.41 -9.43
CA ALA A 894 27.85 3.24 -9.83
C ALA A 894 27.86 3.49 -11.36
N ALA A 895 28.46 4.62 -11.77
CA ALA A 895 28.63 4.91 -13.19
C ALA A 895 29.44 3.79 -13.89
N ASN A 896 28.97 3.37 -15.07
CA ASN A 896 29.53 2.24 -15.82
C ASN A 896 29.62 0.91 -15.03
N ALA A 897 28.80 0.70 -14.00
CA ALA A 897 28.73 -0.59 -13.30
C ALA A 897 28.27 -1.71 -14.26
N ASN A 898 28.71 -2.95 -14.05
CA ASN A 898 28.28 -4.14 -14.81
C ASN A 898 28.66 -4.19 -16.30
N GLN A 899 29.92 -3.91 -16.68
CA GLN A 899 30.40 -4.05 -18.08
C GLN A 899 30.50 -5.49 -18.62
N THR A 900 30.10 -6.50 -17.85
CA THR A 900 30.14 -7.90 -18.30
C THR A 900 29.12 -8.13 -19.41
N GLY A 901 29.58 -8.43 -20.63
CA GLY A 901 28.71 -8.60 -21.81
C GLY A 901 28.44 -7.32 -22.63
N GLY A 902 29.23 -6.26 -22.44
CA GLY A 902 29.06 -4.99 -23.14
C GLY A 902 27.82 -4.21 -22.69
N VAL A 903 27.50 -3.10 -23.37
CA VAL A 903 26.42 -2.17 -22.97
C VAL A 903 25.05 -2.86 -22.82
N ASN A 904 24.78 -3.90 -23.61
CA ASN A 904 23.54 -4.67 -23.51
C ASN A 904 23.48 -5.55 -22.26
N GLY A 905 24.61 -6.16 -21.87
CA GLY A 905 24.72 -6.90 -20.61
C GLY A 905 24.57 -5.97 -19.41
N THR A 906 25.18 -4.78 -19.48
CA THR A 906 25.06 -3.72 -18.48
C THR A 906 23.60 -3.30 -18.27
N ALA A 907 22.89 -2.90 -19.32
CA ALA A 907 21.52 -2.42 -19.21
C ALA A 907 20.56 -3.46 -18.60
N ASN A 908 20.72 -4.74 -18.97
CA ASN A 908 19.92 -5.82 -18.37
C ASN A 908 20.23 -6.03 -16.89
N ALA A 909 21.50 -5.96 -16.49
CA ALA A 909 21.90 -6.08 -15.09
C ALA A 909 21.37 -4.90 -14.24
N GLU A 910 21.44 -3.68 -14.77
CA GLU A 910 20.89 -2.49 -14.11
C GLU A 910 19.36 -2.56 -13.99
N LEU A 911 18.65 -3.03 -15.02
CA LEU A 911 17.21 -3.27 -14.95
C LEU A 911 16.87 -4.30 -13.88
N ASN A 912 17.60 -5.41 -13.80
CA ASN A 912 17.37 -6.42 -12.78
C ASN A 912 17.59 -5.86 -11.37
N ALA A 913 18.67 -5.11 -11.15
CA ALA A 913 18.94 -4.45 -9.88
C ALA A 913 17.83 -3.46 -9.48
N ALA A 914 17.33 -2.67 -10.44
CA ALA A 914 16.22 -1.75 -10.21
C ALA A 914 14.92 -2.48 -9.86
N MET A 915 14.58 -3.54 -10.59
CA MET A 915 13.38 -4.34 -10.31
C MET A 915 13.48 -5.09 -8.97
N ASP A 916 14.67 -5.59 -8.60
CA ASP A 916 14.92 -6.22 -7.30
C ASP A 916 14.84 -5.20 -6.16
N ASN A 917 15.34 -3.98 -6.39
CA ASN A 917 15.24 -2.88 -5.42
C ASN A 917 13.78 -2.48 -5.16
N ILE A 918 12.96 -2.39 -6.22
CA ILE A 918 11.51 -2.16 -6.08
C ILE A 918 10.86 -3.33 -5.32
N PHE A 919 11.03 -4.56 -5.80
CA PHE A 919 10.35 -5.74 -5.26
C PHE A 919 10.63 -6.00 -3.77
N ASN A 920 11.85 -5.70 -3.32
CA ASN A 920 12.25 -5.86 -1.92
C ASN A 920 11.90 -4.65 -1.04
N HIS A 921 11.30 -3.60 -1.60
CA HIS A 921 10.85 -2.47 -0.79
C HIS A 921 9.67 -2.91 0.11
N PRO A 922 9.68 -2.59 1.43
CA PRO A 922 8.66 -3.05 2.38
C PRO A 922 7.22 -2.69 2.00
N ASN A 923 7.01 -1.55 1.33
CA ASN A 923 5.67 -1.14 0.90
C ASN A 923 5.00 -2.07 -0.12
N VAL A 924 5.76 -2.83 -0.93
CA VAL A 924 5.17 -3.54 -2.08
C VAL A 924 4.10 -4.53 -1.65
N GLY A 925 4.35 -5.27 -0.56
CA GLY A 925 3.40 -6.21 0.02
C GLY A 925 2.06 -5.55 0.37
N PRO A 926 2.01 -4.66 1.37
CA PRO A 926 0.76 -4.01 1.78
C PRO A 926 0.09 -3.20 0.65
N PHE A 927 0.88 -2.53 -0.20
CA PHE A 927 0.35 -1.72 -1.30
C PHE A 927 -0.40 -2.57 -2.33
N ILE A 928 0.22 -3.65 -2.81
CA ILE A 928 -0.38 -4.53 -3.83
C ILE A 928 -1.51 -5.38 -3.23
N CYS A 929 -1.34 -5.88 -2.01
CA CYS A 929 -2.36 -6.69 -1.34
C CYS A 929 -3.65 -5.88 -1.13
N ARG A 930 -3.56 -4.63 -0.67
CA ARG A 930 -4.73 -3.75 -0.53
C ARG A 930 -5.47 -3.58 -1.85
N GLN A 931 -4.76 -3.26 -2.94
CA GLN A 931 -5.41 -3.06 -4.23
C GLN A 931 -6.08 -4.34 -4.76
N LEU A 932 -5.43 -5.50 -4.64
CA LEU A 932 -6.02 -6.78 -5.03
C LEU A 932 -7.27 -7.11 -4.20
N ILE A 933 -7.24 -6.88 -2.88
CA ILE A 933 -8.42 -7.06 -2.03
C ILE A 933 -9.56 -6.12 -2.47
N GLN A 934 -9.24 -4.87 -2.79
CA GLN A 934 -10.24 -3.90 -3.28
C GLN A 934 -10.93 -4.34 -4.57
N ARG A 935 -10.19 -4.96 -5.50
CA ARG A 935 -10.77 -5.41 -6.79
C ARG A 935 -11.54 -6.73 -6.70
N LEU A 936 -11.28 -7.54 -5.67
CA LEU A 936 -11.84 -8.88 -5.54
C LEU A 936 -12.94 -9.00 -4.47
N VAL A 937 -12.81 -8.29 -3.35
CA VAL A 937 -13.60 -8.57 -2.12
C VAL A 937 -14.33 -7.36 -1.56
N THR A 938 -13.63 -6.26 -1.24
CA THR A 938 -14.22 -5.13 -0.49
C THR A 938 -13.47 -3.83 -0.74
N SER A 939 -14.19 -2.70 -0.91
CA SER A 939 -13.57 -1.38 -1.13
C SER A 939 -12.77 -0.91 0.10
N ASN A 940 -13.13 -1.41 1.28
CA ASN A 940 -12.60 -1.00 2.57
C ASN A 940 -12.03 -2.21 3.34
N PRO A 941 -10.91 -2.79 2.90
CA PRO A 941 -10.25 -3.84 3.68
C PRO A 941 -9.73 -3.26 4.99
N SER A 942 -9.92 -3.99 6.09
CA SER A 942 -9.34 -3.57 7.37
C SER A 942 -7.80 -3.64 7.33
N PRO A 943 -7.10 -2.87 8.18
CA PRO A 943 -5.66 -3.03 8.36
C PRO A 943 -5.27 -4.48 8.72
N ALA A 944 -6.09 -5.18 9.52
CA ALA A 944 -5.83 -6.57 9.90
C ALA A 944 -5.87 -7.53 8.70
N TYR A 945 -6.78 -7.30 7.75
CA TYR A 945 -6.85 -8.09 6.53
C TYR A 945 -5.64 -7.83 5.62
N VAL A 946 -5.31 -6.56 5.39
CA VAL A 946 -4.12 -6.20 4.61
C VAL A 946 -2.86 -6.78 5.25
N TYR A 947 -2.72 -6.71 6.57
CA TYR A 947 -1.60 -7.28 7.31
C TYR A 947 -1.40 -8.76 7.03
N ARG A 948 -2.45 -9.58 7.20
CA ARG A 948 -2.36 -11.04 7.00
C ARG A 948 -1.97 -11.40 5.57
N VAL A 949 -2.55 -10.73 4.58
CA VAL A 949 -2.24 -11.00 3.17
C VAL A 949 -0.84 -10.49 2.81
N ALA A 950 -0.42 -9.34 3.35
CA ALA A 950 0.94 -8.82 3.16
C ALA A 950 2.00 -9.75 3.75
N GLN A 951 1.74 -10.41 4.89
CA GLN A 951 2.64 -11.44 5.42
C GLN A 951 2.81 -12.62 4.44
N VAL A 952 1.73 -13.05 3.78
CA VAL A 952 1.80 -14.09 2.74
C VAL A 952 2.54 -13.61 1.50
N PHE A 953 2.40 -12.32 1.13
CA PHE A 953 3.21 -11.73 0.08
C PHE A 953 4.70 -11.74 0.48
N ASP A 954 5.03 -11.40 1.72
CA ASP A 954 6.40 -11.35 2.19
C ASP A 954 7.03 -12.75 2.24
N ASN A 955 6.23 -13.76 2.61
CA ASN A 955 6.61 -15.17 2.66
C ASN A 955 5.37 -16.07 2.57
N ASP A 956 5.29 -16.88 1.50
CA ASP A 956 4.16 -17.80 1.26
C ASP A 956 4.14 -19.06 2.14
N GLY A 957 5.01 -19.14 3.15
CA GLY A 957 5.24 -20.32 3.98
C GLY A 957 6.38 -21.20 3.50
N THR A 958 6.97 -20.91 2.33
CA THR A 958 8.13 -21.61 1.75
C THR A 958 9.34 -20.69 1.52
N ALA A 959 9.37 -19.54 2.20
CA ALA A 959 10.36 -18.48 2.04
C ALA A 959 10.38 -17.83 0.64
N VAL A 960 9.27 -17.92 -0.10
CA VAL A 960 9.12 -17.25 -1.40
C VAL A 960 8.29 -15.98 -1.23
N ARG A 961 8.92 -14.83 -1.50
CA ARG A 961 8.26 -13.52 -1.57
C ARG A 961 7.52 -13.37 -2.90
N GLY A 962 6.37 -12.71 -2.89
CA GLY A 962 5.63 -12.28 -4.08
C GLY A 962 4.90 -13.39 -4.83
N ASN A 963 4.67 -14.56 -4.22
CA ASN A 963 3.90 -15.64 -4.84
C ASN A 963 2.42 -15.25 -4.93
N LEU A 964 1.97 -14.80 -6.11
CA LEU A 964 0.60 -14.32 -6.30
C LEU A 964 -0.44 -15.43 -6.15
N ARG A 965 -0.10 -16.69 -6.44
CA ARG A 965 -0.99 -17.82 -6.17
C ARG A 965 -1.36 -17.91 -4.68
N ALA A 966 -0.36 -17.80 -3.81
CA ALA A 966 -0.55 -17.85 -2.36
C ALA A 966 -1.29 -16.61 -1.86
N VAL A 967 -0.96 -15.43 -2.38
CA VAL A 967 -1.64 -14.17 -2.05
C VAL A 967 -3.12 -14.21 -2.43
N ILE A 968 -3.47 -14.62 -3.66
CA ILE A 968 -4.86 -14.72 -4.11
C ILE A 968 -5.64 -15.73 -3.28
N LYS A 969 -5.03 -16.87 -2.93
CA LYS A 969 -5.63 -17.82 -1.99
C LYS A 969 -5.90 -17.14 -0.65
N ALA A 970 -4.90 -16.50 -0.05
CA ALA A 970 -5.03 -15.81 1.24
C ALA A 970 -6.12 -14.74 1.23
N ILE A 971 -6.24 -13.97 0.14
CA ILE A 971 -7.33 -13.00 -0.05
C ILE A 971 -8.68 -13.71 0.02
N LEU A 972 -8.92 -14.71 -0.84
CA LEU A 972 -10.24 -15.30 -0.98
C LEU A 972 -10.66 -16.21 0.18
N THR A 973 -9.70 -16.70 0.98
CA THR A 973 -9.97 -17.53 2.16
C THR A 973 -9.86 -16.78 3.49
N ASP A 974 -9.59 -15.48 3.48
CA ASP A 974 -9.48 -14.69 4.71
C ASP A 974 -10.80 -14.62 5.48
N TYR A 975 -10.69 -14.45 6.81
CA TYR A 975 -11.83 -14.24 7.69
C TYR A 975 -12.81 -13.20 7.15
N GLU A 976 -12.31 -12.04 6.69
CA GLU A 976 -13.19 -10.97 6.23
C GLU A 976 -13.92 -11.33 4.94
N ALA A 977 -13.26 -12.02 4.01
CA ALA A 977 -13.88 -12.46 2.76
C ALA A 977 -14.94 -13.54 2.96
N ARG A 978 -14.80 -14.38 4.00
CA ARG A 978 -15.62 -15.57 4.22
C ARG A 978 -16.70 -15.41 5.28
N SER A 979 -16.44 -14.67 6.36
CA SER A 979 -17.31 -14.61 7.53
C SER A 979 -18.69 -14.02 7.19
N THR A 980 -19.72 -14.55 7.82
CA THR A 980 -21.08 -14.00 7.76
C THR A 980 -21.23 -12.75 8.62
N ASP A 981 -20.40 -12.61 9.67
CA ASP A 981 -20.43 -11.45 10.57
C ASP A 981 -20.09 -10.16 9.82
N MET A 982 -19.22 -10.27 8.81
CA MET A 982 -18.86 -9.15 7.94
C MET A 982 -20.01 -8.66 7.06
N ILE A 983 -20.97 -9.52 6.70
CA ILE A 983 -22.11 -9.11 5.83
C ILE A 983 -22.92 -7.97 6.47
N ALA A 984 -23.04 -8.00 7.80
CA ALA A 984 -23.78 -7.02 8.58
C ALA A 984 -23.00 -5.70 8.78
N ASN A 985 -21.68 -5.69 8.56
CA ASN A 985 -20.86 -4.51 8.72
C ASN A 985 -21.18 -3.48 7.61
N GLN A 986 -21.46 -2.22 7.99
CA GLN A 986 -21.88 -1.16 7.07
C GLN A 986 -20.79 -0.75 6.06
N GLY A 987 -19.51 -1.04 6.32
CA GLY A 987 -18.39 -0.74 5.41
C GLY A 987 -17.92 -1.90 4.55
N PHE A 988 -18.47 -3.10 4.73
CA PHE A 988 -17.97 -4.31 4.06
C PHE A 988 -18.66 -4.58 2.72
N GLY A 989 -17.84 -5.01 1.76
CA GLY A 989 -18.23 -5.26 0.38
C GLY A 989 -17.88 -4.09 -0.52
N HIS A 990 -18.41 -4.10 -1.73
CA HIS A 990 -18.22 -3.02 -2.68
C HIS A 990 -19.35 -2.97 -3.70
N LEU A 991 -19.43 -1.86 -4.43
CA LEU A 991 -20.33 -1.77 -5.58
C LEU A 991 -19.69 -2.53 -6.75
N ARG A 992 -20.44 -3.43 -7.37
CA ARG A 992 -20.00 -4.14 -8.57
C ARG A 992 -19.79 -3.12 -9.70
N GLU A 993 -18.59 -3.15 -10.27
CA GLU A 993 -18.27 -2.40 -11.48
C GLU A 993 -19.31 -2.69 -12.59
N PRO A 994 -19.67 -1.71 -13.44
CA PRO A 994 -20.67 -1.89 -14.49
C PRO A 994 -20.48 -3.14 -15.36
N VAL A 995 -19.25 -3.45 -15.76
CA VAL A 995 -18.97 -4.67 -16.55
C VAL A 995 -19.21 -5.96 -15.76
N LEU A 996 -18.91 -5.97 -14.45
CA LEU A 996 -19.17 -7.12 -13.57
C LEU A 996 -20.66 -7.31 -13.29
N ARG A 997 -21.44 -6.24 -13.27
CA ARG A 997 -22.91 -6.33 -13.23
C ARG A 997 -23.45 -7.03 -14.46
N VAL A 998 -22.90 -6.73 -15.64
CA VAL A 998 -23.28 -7.35 -16.91
C VAL A 998 -22.86 -8.81 -16.96
N THR A 999 -21.60 -9.14 -16.67
CA THR A 999 -21.15 -10.53 -16.69
C THR A 999 -21.90 -11.37 -15.65
N GLY A 1000 -22.11 -10.82 -14.44
CA GLY A 1000 -22.84 -11.48 -13.36
C GLY A 1000 -24.33 -11.71 -13.65
N ALA A 1001 -24.90 -10.93 -14.58
CA ALA A 1001 -26.27 -11.12 -15.07
C ALA A 1001 -26.36 -12.08 -16.27
N ILE A 1002 -25.26 -12.37 -16.95
CA ILE A 1002 -25.24 -13.15 -18.19
C ILE A 1002 -24.69 -14.56 -17.96
N ARG A 1003 -23.52 -14.67 -17.33
CA ARG A 1003 -22.79 -15.93 -17.11
C ARG A 1003 -23.62 -17.03 -16.43
N PRO A 1004 -24.44 -16.74 -15.39
CA PRO A 1004 -25.20 -17.80 -14.70
C PRO A 1004 -26.16 -18.60 -15.59
N PHE A 1005 -26.52 -18.04 -16.75
CA PHE A 1005 -27.48 -18.61 -17.70
C PHE A 1005 -26.81 -19.25 -18.93
N SER A 1006 -25.50 -19.55 -18.87
CA SER A 1006 -24.76 -20.29 -19.91
C SER A 1006 -25.12 -19.86 -21.36
N PRO A 1007 -24.86 -18.59 -21.72
CA PRO A 1007 -25.33 -18.04 -22.99
C PRO A 1007 -24.67 -18.69 -24.20
N THR A 1008 -25.33 -18.61 -25.34
CA THR A 1008 -24.82 -19.02 -26.66
C THR A 1008 -24.61 -17.79 -27.54
N SER A 1009 -24.07 -17.97 -28.76
CA SER A 1009 -23.96 -16.92 -29.76
C SER A 1009 -24.59 -17.30 -31.09
N VAL A 1010 -25.05 -16.33 -31.88
CA VAL A 1010 -25.61 -16.56 -33.24
C VAL A 1010 -24.52 -16.98 -34.20
N THR A 1011 -23.42 -16.23 -34.19
CA THR A 1011 -22.17 -16.59 -34.85
C THR A 1011 -21.38 -17.44 -33.87
N PRO A 1012 -21.21 -18.76 -34.10
CA PRO A 1012 -20.65 -19.64 -33.08
C PRO A 1012 -19.29 -19.15 -32.57
N GLY A 1013 -19.16 -19.02 -31.24
CA GLY A 1013 -17.93 -18.59 -30.58
C GLY A 1013 -17.64 -17.09 -30.63
N ARG A 1014 -18.60 -16.27 -31.06
CA ARG A 1014 -18.47 -14.81 -31.15
C ARG A 1014 -19.33 -14.09 -30.11
N PHE A 1015 -18.76 -13.11 -29.40
CA PHE A 1015 -19.43 -12.33 -28.34
C PHE A 1015 -19.32 -10.85 -28.66
N ALA A 1016 -20.03 -10.42 -29.71
CA ALA A 1016 -19.84 -9.14 -30.40
C ALA A 1016 -20.27 -7.87 -29.62
N ILE A 1017 -19.93 -7.75 -28.34
CA ILE A 1017 -20.05 -6.49 -27.59
C ILE A 1017 -18.82 -5.65 -27.93
N THR A 1018 -19.06 -4.46 -28.48
CA THR A 1018 -18.02 -3.48 -28.84
C THR A 1018 -17.84 -2.47 -27.69
N THR A 1019 -17.54 -1.21 -27.99
CA THR A 1019 -17.33 -0.18 -26.97
C THR A 1019 -18.60 0.09 -26.17
N THR A 1020 -18.47 0.09 -24.84
CA THR A 1020 -19.55 0.29 -23.88
C THR A 1020 -19.39 1.58 -23.07
N ASP A 1021 -18.54 2.51 -23.52
CA ASP A 1021 -18.23 3.77 -22.81
C ASP A 1021 -19.51 4.57 -22.51
N THR A 1022 -20.43 4.67 -23.47
CA THR A 1022 -21.69 5.43 -23.29
C THR A 1022 -22.75 4.70 -22.45
N GLN A 1023 -22.78 3.37 -22.52
CA GLN A 1023 -23.82 2.55 -21.90
C GLN A 1023 -23.47 2.14 -20.47
N LEU A 1024 -22.18 1.91 -20.21
CA LEU A 1024 -21.68 1.38 -18.94
C LEU A 1024 -20.70 2.33 -18.25
N GLY A 1025 -20.23 3.40 -18.90
CA GLY A 1025 -19.15 4.25 -18.37
C GLY A 1025 -17.79 3.52 -18.31
N GLN A 1026 -17.75 2.29 -18.84
CA GLN A 1026 -16.62 1.37 -18.70
C GLN A 1026 -16.57 0.43 -19.90
N THR A 1027 -15.43 0.39 -20.57
CA THR A 1027 -15.11 -0.58 -21.61
C THR A 1027 -13.76 -1.21 -21.31
N PRO A 1028 -13.63 -2.55 -21.21
CA PRO A 1028 -12.33 -3.20 -21.05
C PRO A 1028 -11.29 -2.66 -22.06
N PHE A 1029 -10.03 -2.51 -21.64
CA PHE A 1029 -8.93 -1.89 -22.41
C PHE A 1029 -9.02 -0.39 -22.68
N ARG A 1030 -10.08 0.32 -22.25
CA ARG A 1030 -10.27 1.75 -22.54
C ARG A 1030 -10.38 2.58 -21.27
N SER A 1031 -9.45 2.37 -20.35
CA SER A 1031 -9.35 3.19 -19.14
C SER A 1031 -9.13 4.67 -19.51
N PRO A 1032 -9.91 5.62 -18.95
CA PRO A 1032 -9.80 7.04 -19.32
C PRO A 1032 -8.45 7.67 -18.94
N THR A 1033 -7.78 7.14 -17.92
CA THR A 1033 -6.50 7.67 -17.40
C THR A 1033 -5.58 6.54 -16.95
N VAL A 1034 -4.32 6.88 -16.63
CA VAL A 1034 -3.36 5.98 -15.96
C VAL A 1034 -3.84 5.47 -14.60
N PHE A 1035 -4.86 6.10 -14.01
CA PHE A 1035 -5.49 5.70 -12.74
C PHE A 1035 -6.66 4.72 -12.93
N ASN A 1036 -6.81 4.15 -14.12
CA ASN A 1036 -7.94 3.29 -14.50
C ASN A 1036 -9.27 4.07 -14.62
N PHE A 1037 -10.43 3.41 -14.49
CA PHE A 1037 -11.77 4.02 -14.55
C PHE A 1037 -12.12 4.82 -13.29
N PHE A 1038 -11.59 4.41 -12.14
CA PHE A 1038 -11.85 5.02 -10.86
C PHE A 1038 -10.63 4.90 -9.94
N GLU A 1039 -10.53 5.80 -8.98
CA GLU A 1039 -9.41 5.88 -8.05
C GLU A 1039 -9.58 4.89 -6.91
N PRO A 1040 -8.51 4.15 -6.50
CA PRO A 1040 -8.58 3.19 -5.40
C PRO A 1040 -9.04 3.78 -4.05
N TYR A 1041 -8.90 5.09 -3.88
CA TYR A 1041 -9.24 5.83 -2.67
C TYR A 1041 -10.33 6.88 -2.90
N TYR A 1042 -11.09 6.77 -4.00
CA TYR A 1042 -12.21 7.67 -4.22
C TYR A 1042 -13.25 7.48 -3.11
N VAL A 1043 -13.73 8.59 -2.56
CA VAL A 1043 -14.76 8.65 -1.52
C VAL A 1043 -15.94 9.39 -2.11
N HIS A 1044 -17.13 8.80 -2.03
CA HIS A 1044 -18.35 9.45 -2.47
C HIS A 1044 -18.87 10.40 -1.39
N PRO A 1045 -19.17 11.68 -1.71
CA PRO A 1045 -19.74 12.63 -0.75
C PRO A 1045 -20.99 12.14 -0.01
N GLY A 1046 -21.22 12.67 1.19
CA GLY A 1046 -22.34 12.33 2.06
C GLY A 1046 -21.97 11.21 3.04
N GLN A 1047 -22.93 10.33 3.34
CA GLN A 1047 -22.83 9.36 4.45
C GLN A 1047 -21.58 8.46 4.40
N LEU A 1048 -21.07 8.13 3.20
CA LEU A 1048 -19.85 7.33 3.05
C LEU A 1048 -18.59 8.12 3.43
N ALA A 1049 -18.50 9.38 3.00
CA ALA A 1049 -17.43 10.29 3.40
C ALA A 1049 -17.45 10.58 4.91
N ASP A 1050 -18.64 10.84 5.48
CA ASP A 1050 -18.83 11.09 6.91
C ASP A 1050 -18.39 9.88 7.77
N SER A 1051 -18.47 8.68 7.18
CA SER A 1051 -18.04 7.42 7.81
C SER A 1051 -16.58 7.04 7.49
N GLY A 1052 -15.85 7.87 6.74
CA GLY A 1052 -14.46 7.61 6.34
C GLY A 1052 -14.29 6.40 5.40
N LEU A 1053 -15.31 6.06 4.61
CA LEU A 1053 -15.32 4.89 3.73
C LEU A 1053 -14.95 5.26 2.30
N ASN A 1054 -14.00 4.51 1.73
CA ASN A 1054 -13.75 4.52 0.29
C ASN A 1054 -14.92 3.87 -0.45
N ALA A 1055 -15.24 4.43 -1.62
CA ALA A 1055 -16.27 3.93 -2.50
C ALA A 1055 -15.82 4.01 -3.98
N PRO A 1056 -14.68 3.41 -4.37
CA PRO A 1056 -14.03 3.62 -5.66
C PRO A 1056 -14.98 3.57 -6.87
N GLU A 1057 -15.79 2.51 -6.94
CA GLU A 1057 -16.67 2.22 -8.07
C GLU A 1057 -17.82 3.23 -8.21
N PHE A 1058 -18.12 4.01 -7.15
CA PHE A 1058 -19.11 5.09 -7.24
C PHE A 1058 -18.64 6.26 -8.11
N GLN A 1059 -17.33 6.42 -8.35
CA GLN A 1059 -16.82 7.48 -9.21
C GLN A 1059 -17.35 7.39 -10.66
N ILE A 1060 -17.63 6.17 -11.12
CA ILE A 1060 -18.21 5.92 -12.45
C ILE A 1060 -19.68 5.52 -12.39
N SER A 1061 -20.29 5.42 -11.21
CA SER A 1061 -21.68 5.01 -11.04
C SER A 1061 -22.60 6.21 -10.80
N THR A 1062 -22.62 7.11 -11.78
CA THR A 1062 -23.42 8.35 -11.75
C THR A 1062 -24.92 8.10 -11.87
N GLU A 1063 -25.75 9.13 -11.70
CA GLU A 1063 -27.20 9.08 -11.90
C GLU A 1063 -27.57 8.63 -13.33
N ILE A 1064 -26.75 9.02 -14.32
CA ILE A 1064 -26.89 8.58 -15.71
C ILE A 1064 -26.62 7.07 -15.81
N MET A 1065 -25.56 6.57 -15.15
CA MET A 1065 -25.24 5.14 -15.17
C MET A 1065 -26.25 4.29 -14.40
N ALA A 1066 -26.89 4.84 -13.36
CA ALA A 1066 -27.99 4.19 -12.66
C ALA A 1066 -29.19 3.87 -13.58
N VAL A 1067 -29.36 4.64 -14.68
CA VAL A 1067 -30.38 4.40 -15.72
C VAL A 1067 -29.83 3.57 -16.89
N ASN A 1068 -28.61 3.88 -17.35
CA ASN A 1068 -28.05 3.26 -18.55
C ASN A 1068 -27.73 1.77 -18.36
N VAL A 1069 -27.21 1.35 -17.19
CA VAL A 1069 -26.89 -0.06 -16.94
C VAL A 1069 -28.15 -0.94 -16.97
N PRO A 1070 -29.25 -0.61 -16.27
CA PRO A 1070 -30.53 -1.32 -16.45
C PRO A 1070 -31.05 -1.30 -17.88
N ASN A 1071 -30.92 -0.20 -18.63
CA ASN A 1071 -31.35 -0.14 -20.04
C ASN A 1071 -30.52 -1.07 -20.94
N PHE A 1072 -29.22 -1.17 -20.68
CA PHE A 1072 -28.34 -2.13 -21.32
C PHE A 1072 -28.84 -3.55 -21.01
N LEU A 1073 -28.95 -3.94 -19.74
CA LEU A 1073 -29.45 -5.26 -19.35
C LEU A 1073 -30.84 -5.58 -19.94
N ARG A 1074 -31.77 -4.61 -19.94
CA ARG A 1074 -33.10 -4.75 -20.57
C ARG A 1074 -33.00 -5.12 -22.04
N THR A 1075 -32.14 -4.44 -22.79
CA THR A 1075 -31.90 -4.69 -24.22
C THR A 1075 -31.48 -6.15 -24.42
N GLY A 1076 -30.54 -6.64 -23.61
CA GLY A 1076 -30.10 -8.04 -23.68
C GLY A 1076 -31.14 -9.06 -23.22
N ILE A 1077 -32.04 -8.71 -22.29
CA ILE A 1077 -33.05 -9.64 -21.76
C ILE A 1077 -34.31 -9.71 -22.65
N TYR A 1078 -34.69 -8.63 -23.33
CA TYR A 1078 -35.99 -8.50 -24.00
C TYR A 1078 -35.96 -8.41 -25.54
N ASN A 1079 -34.85 -8.09 -26.21
CA ASN A 1079 -34.83 -7.86 -27.67
C ASN A 1079 -34.93 -9.14 -28.54
N ALA A 1080 -35.62 -10.18 -28.09
CA ALA A 1080 -35.91 -11.34 -28.94
C ALA A 1080 -37.23 -12.04 -28.69
N SER A 1081 -37.73 -12.64 -29.75
CA SER A 1081 -38.96 -13.43 -29.84
C SER A 1081 -38.76 -14.94 -29.57
N ALA A 1082 -37.56 -15.41 -29.19
CA ALA A 1082 -37.25 -16.84 -28.94
C ALA A 1082 -36.48 -17.06 -27.61
N THR A 1083 -36.30 -18.32 -27.16
CA THR A 1083 -35.44 -18.70 -26.00
C THR A 1083 -33.96 -18.40 -26.21
N THR A 1084 -33.61 -17.91 -27.39
CA THR A 1084 -32.26 -17.60 -27.85
C THR A 1084 -32.31 -16.16 -28.41
N ILE A 1085 -31.73 -15.19 -27.69
CA ILE A 1085 -32.04 -13.75 -27.83
C ILE A 1085 -30.88 -12.91 -28.40
N PRO A 1086 -30.96 -12.15 -29.51
CA PRO A 1086 -29.88 -11.23 -29.92
C PRO A 1086 -29.56 -10.14 -28.89
N VAL A 1087 -28.33 -10.09 -28.37
CA VAL A 1087 -27.90 -9.15 -27.31
C VAL A 1087 -26.84 -8.16 -27.82
N PHE A 1088 -27.03 -6.86 -27.48
CA PHE A 1088 -26.13 -5.70 -27.73
C PHE A 1088 -25.74 -5.43 -29.18
N GLN A 1089 -25.14 -4.27 -29.52
CA GLN A 1089 -24.91 -3.83 -30.91
C GLN A 1089 -24.40 -4.98 -31.81
N GLY A 1090 -25.26 -5.55 -32.66
CA GLY A 1090 -24.95 -6.71 -33.51
C GLY A 1090 -25.76 -7.99 -33.24
N GLY A 1091 -26.38 -8.13 -32.07
CA GLY A 1091 -27.40 -9.15 -31.81
C GLY A 1091 -26.89 -10.59 -31.65
N ASP A 1092 -25.71 -10.79 -31.09
CA ASP A 1092 -25.00 -12.07 -31.19
C ASP A 1092 -25.18 -12.99 -29.97
N ILE A 1093 -24.96 -12.48 -28.76
CA ILE A 1093 -25.04 -13.27 -27.51
C ILE A 1093 -26.50 -13.59 -27.21
N ARG A 1094 -26.81 -14.77 -26.66
CA ARG A 1094 -28.17 -15.26 -26.37
C ARG A 1094 -28.26 -15.93 -25.00
N LEU A 1095 -29.04 -15.37 -24.06
CA LEU A 1095 -29.29 -15.98 -22.74
C LEU A 1095 -30.10 -17.28 -22.86
N ASN A 1096 -29.71 -18.33 -22.14
CA ASN A 1096 -30.48 -19.58 -22.06
C ASN A 1096 -31.29 -19.62 -20.76
N LEU A 1097 -32.58 -19.28 -20.86
CA LEU A 1097 -33.52 -19.25 -19.73
C LEU A 1097 -34.43 -20.49 -19.65
N ALA A 1098 -34.03 -21.61 -20.27
CA ALA A 1098 -34.88 -22.81 -20.34
C ALA A 1098 -35.24 -23.36 -18.95
N TYR A 1099 -34.28 -23.34 -18.01
CA TYR A 1099 -34.52 -23.78 -16.64
C TYR A 1099 -35.44 -22.81 -15.89
N GLU A 1100 -35.21 -21.51 -16.01
CA GLU A 1100 -36.02 -20.46 -15.39
C GLU A 1100 -37.46 -20.50 -15.91
N GLN A 1101 -37.64 -20.71 -17.22
CA GLN A 1101 -38.94 -20.88 -17.85
C GLN A 1101 -39.68 -22.11 -17.31
N ALA A 1102 -38.97 -23.22 -17.07
CA ALA A 1102 -39.59 -24.43 -16.53
C ALA A 1102 -40.14 -24.22 -15.12
N ILE A 1103 -39.46 -23.43 -14.27
CA ILE A 1103 -39.87 -23.18 -12.88
C ILE A 1103 -40.76 -21.95 -12.70
N ALA A 1104 -40.90 -21.08 -13.71
CA ALA A 1104 -41.62 -19.80 -13.63
C ALA A 1104 -43.15 -19.92 -13.40
N GLY A 1105 -43.71 -21.13 -13.44
CA GLY A 1105 -45.08 -21.37 -12.94
C GLY A 1105 -45.22 -21.07 -11.44
N ASN A 1106 -44.14 -21.24 -10.67
CA ASN A 1106 -44.06 -20.91 -9.26
C ASN A 1106 -43.09 -19.73 -9.04
N ALA A 1107 -43.65 -18.54 -8.81
CA ALA A 1107 -42.85 -17.32 -8.64
C ALA A 1107 -41.87 -17.41 -7.46
N THR A 1108 -42.24 -18.08 -6.36
CA THR A 1108 -41.36 -18.27 -5.20
C THR A 1108 -40.15 -19.13 -5.56
N ALA A 1109 -40.36 -20.23 -6.28
CA ALA A 1109 -39.27 -21.11 -6.73
C ALA A 1109 -38.32 -20.36 -7.69
N LEU A 1110 -38.86 -19.63 -8.66
CA LEU A 1110 -38.10 -18.80 -9.59
C LEU A 1110 -37.26 -17.74 -8.86
N VAL A 1111 -37.87 -16.96 -7.97
CA VAL A 1111 -37.18 -15.88 -7.25
C VAL A 1111 -36.14 -16.43 -6.28
N ASN A 1112 -36.38 -17.58 -5.63
CA ASN A 1112 -35.37 -18.23 -4.79
C ASN A 1112 -34.14 -18.66 -5.59
N HIS A 1113 -34.34 -19.27 -6.75
CA HIS A 1113 -33.25 -19.67 -7.65
C HIS A 1113 -32.44 -18.46 -8.13
N LEU A 1114 -33.11 -17.39 -8.56
CA LEU A 1114 -32.44 -16.15 -9.00
C LEU A 1114 -31.75 -15.41 -7.85
N ASN A 1115 -32.31 -15.45 -6.63
CA ASN A 1115 -31.66 -14.90 -5.44
C ASN A 1115 -30.31 -15.58 -5.16
N LEU A 1116 -30.24 -16.90 -5.31
CA LEU A 1116 -28.97 -17.63 -5.16
C LEU A 1116 -27.93 -17.20 -6.21
N LEU A 1117 -28.31 -17.17 -7.49
CA LEU A 1117 -27.37 -16.89 -8.58
C LEU A 1117 -26.92 -15.42 -8.64
N LEU A 1118 -27.85 -14.48 -8.50
CA LEU A 1118 -27.59 -13.05 -8.76
C LEU A 1118 -27.23 -12.28 -7.49
N MET A 1119 -27.71 -12.74 -6.34
CA MET A 1119 -27.59 -12.05 -5.05
C MET A 1119 -27.00 -12.91 -3.93
N CYS A 1120 -26.54 -14.14 -4.21
CA CYS A 1120 -25.95 -15.02 -3.19
C CYS A 1120 -26.86 -15.25 -1.97
N ASN A 1121 -28.18 -15.35 -2.17
CA ASN A 1121 -29.18 -15.40 -1.09
C ASN A 1121 -29.25 -14.16 -0.17
N SER A 1122 -28.67 -13.03 -0.55
CA SER A 1122 -28.68 -11.78 0.23
C SER A 1122 -29.87 -10.86 -0.07
N MET A 1123 -30.81 -11.26 -0.93
CA MET A 1123 -32.01 -10.45 -1.24
C MET A 1123 -32.82 -10.13 0.03
N PRO A 1124 -33.02 -8.84 0.37
CA PRO A 1124 -33.80 -8.48 1.55
C PRO A 1124 -35.23 -9.00 1.48
N ALA A 1125 -35.80 -9.42 2.62
CA ALA A 1125 -37.14 -10.02 2.69
C ALA A 1125 -38.23 -9.14 2.07
N ALA A 1126 -38.16 -7.81 2.27
CA ALA A 1126 -39.06 -6.85 1.67
C ALA A 1126 -38.93 -6.81 0.13
N MET A 1127 -37.70 -6.83 -0.40
CA MET A 1127 -37.46 -6.90 -1.85
C MET A 1127 -37.99 -8.20 -2.44
N LYS A 1128 -37.69 -9.33 -1.79
CA LYS A 1128 -38.14 -10.67 -2.22
C LYS A 1128 -39.66 -10.74 -2.34
N THR A 1129 -40.38 -10.22 -1.35
CA THR A 1129 -41.84 -10.16 -1.35
C THR A 1129 -42.38 -9.32 -2.51
N ARG A 1130 -41.76 -8.16 -2.78
CA ARG A 1130 -42.13 -7.28 -3.90
C ARG A 1130 -41.91 -7.95 -5.26
N VAL A 1131 -40.77 -8.61 -5.45
CA VAL A 1131 -40.45 -9.30 -6.72
C VAL A 1131 -41.41 -10.47 -6.95
N ILE A 1132 -41.67 -11.31 -5.93
CA ILE A 1132 -42.63 -12.42 -6.03
C ILE A 1132 -44.03 -11.90 -6.41
N SER A 1133 -44.49 -10.83 -5.76
CA SER A 1133 -45.79 -10.22 -6.05
C SER A 1133 -45.86 -9.70 -7.49
N ALA A 1134 -44.81 -9.03 -7.97
CA ALA A 1134 -44.74 -8.52 -9.33
C ALA A 1134 -44.73 -9.63 -10.38
N VAL A 1135 -44.01 -10.74 -10.14
CA VAL A 1135 -44.00 -11.90 -11.04
C VAL A 1135 -45.36 -12.60 -11.08
N ASN A 1136 -46.03 -12.72 -9.93
CA ASN A 1136 -47.37 -13.32 -9.85
C ASN A 1136 -48.45 -12.53 -10.60
N ALA A 1137 -48.25 -11.23 -10.82
CA ALA A 1137 -49.17 -10.39 -11.57
C ALA A 1137 -49.18 -10.68 -13.10
N LEU A 1138 -48.16 -11.39 -13.61
CA LEU A 1138 -48.09 -11.81 -15.02
C LEU A 1138 -48.73 -13.20 -15.20
N PRO A 1139 -49.28 -13.55 -16.37
CA PRO A 1139 -49.80 -14.90 -16.63
C PRO A 1139 -48.70 -15.98 -16.56
N ALA A 1140 -49.08 -17.25 -16.41
CA ALA A 1140 -48.17 -18.41 -16.38
C ALA A 1140 -48.68 -19.67 -17.13
N ALA A 1141 -49.83 -19.58 -17.79
CA ALA A 1141 -50.51 -20.74 -18.35
C ALA A 1141 -49.69 -21.38 -19.47
N THR A 1142 -49.18 -20.55 -20.39
CA THR A 1142 -48.41 -21.02 -21.55
C THR A 1142 -46.90 -21.03 -21.28
N ALA A 1143 -46.17 -21.77 -22.11
CA ALA A 1143 -44.70 -21.74 -22.08
C ALA A 1143 -44.17 -20.31 -22.35
N ASN A 1144 -44.84 -19.54 -23.22
CA ASN A 1144 -44.49 -18.15 -23.49
C ASN A 1144 -44.74 -17.26 -22.26
N ASP A 1145 -45.87 -17.41 -21.56
CA ASP A 1145 -46.17 -16.65 -20.34
C ASP A 1145 -45.08 -16.87 -19.28
N ARG A 1146 -44.67 -18.13 -19.09
CA ARG A 1146 -43.59 -18.50 -18.17
C ARG A 1146 -42.23 -17.91 -18.58
N LEU A 1147 -41.95 -17.84 -19.88
CA LEU A 1147 -40.73 -17.20 -20.38
C LEU A 1147 -40.75 -15.69 -20.11
N VAL A 1148 -41.90 -15.03 -20.29
CA VAL A 1148 -42.09 -13.61 -19.95
C VAL A 1148 -41.88 -13.39 -18.45
N ARG A 1149 -42.44 -14.25 -17.59
CA ARG A 1149 -42.19 -14.22 -16.13
C ARG A 1149 -40.71 -14.36 -15.79
N ALA A 1150 -40.01 -15.31 -16.41
CA ALA A 1150 -38.56 -15.51 -16.21
C ALA A 1150 -37.76 -14.26 -16.58
N ARG A 1151 -37.99 -13.68 -17.78
CA ARG A 1151 -37.34 -12.44 -18.22
C ARG A 1151 -37.62 -11.27 -17.28
N PHE A 1152 -38.86 -11.15 -16.83
CA PHE A 1152 -39.28 -10.10 -15.91
C PHE A 1152 -38.59 -10.22 -14.55
N ALA A 1153 -38.53 -11.43 -13.98
CA ALA A 1153 -37.85 -11.67 -12.71
C ALA A 1153 -36.35 -11.37 -12.81
N VAL A 1154 -35.66 -11.84 -13.87
CA VAL A 1154 -34.23 -11.55 -14.10
C VAL A 1154 -34.01 -10.05 -14.18
N TYR A 1155 -34.77 -9.34 -15.03
CA TYR A 1155 -34.62 -7.89 -15.21
C TYR A 1155 -34.87 -7.10 -13.93
N LEU A 1156 -35.93 -7.41 -13.18
CA LEU A 1156 -36.25 -6.73 -11.92
C LEU A 1156 -35.12 -6.90 -10.90
N ILE A 1157 -34.58 -8.11 -10.76
CA ILE A 1157 -33.52 -8.41 -9.79
C ILE A 1157 -32.22 -7.71 -10.21
N THR A 1158 -31.78 -7.84 -11.46
CA THR A 1158 -30.51 -7.26 -11.93
C THR A 1158 -30.50 -5.73 -11.97
N SER A 1159 -31.69 -5.12 -12.04
CA SER A 1159 -31.85 -3.65 -12.02
C SER A 1159 -31.93 -3.07 -10.61
N ALA A 1160 -32.10 -3.91 -9.58
CA ALA A 1160 -32.20 -3.45 -8.20
C ALA A 1160 -30.84 -2.98 -7.66
N SER A 1161 -30.84 -1.89 -6.89
CA SER A 1161 -29.61 -1.37 -6.26
C SER A 1161 -28.96 -2.39 -5.33
N GLN A 1162 -29.75 -3.24 -4.66
CA GLN A 1162 -29.23 -4.31 -3.80
C GLN A 1162 -28.45 -5.36 -4.59
N CYS A 1163 -28.82 -5.62 -5.86
CA CYS A 1163 -28.08 -6.53 -6.73
C CYS A 1163 -26.80 -5.88 -7.31
N ALA A 1164 -26.64 -4.56 -7.19
CA ALA A 1164 -25.40 -3.89 -7.59
C ALA A 1164 -24.30 -4.05 -6.53
N VAL A 1165 -24.63 -4.41 -5.28
CA VAL A 1165 -23.66 -4.56 -4.19
C VAL A 1165 -23.17 -6.00 -4.11
N GLN A 1166 -21.86 -6.19 -3.97
CA GLN A 1166 -21.21 -7.46 -3.70
C GLN A 1166 -20.76 -7.51 -2.23
N LYS A 1167 -21.15 -8.59 -1.53
CA LYS A 1167 -20.80 -8.88 -0.13
C LYS A 1167 -20.36 -10.33 0.05
#